data_AF-K2N372-F1
#
_entry.id   AF-K2N372-F1
#
_cell.length_a   1.000
_cell.length_b   1.000
_cell.length_c   1.000
_cell.angle_alpha   90.00
_cell.angle_beta   90.00
_cell.angle_gamma   90.00
#
_symmetry.space_group_name_H-M   'P 1'
#
loop_
_entity.id
_entity.type
_entity.pdbx_description
1 polymer ?
#
loop_
_entity_poly.entity_id
_entity_poly.type
_entity_poly.pdbx_seq_one_letter_code
_entity_poly.pdbx_strand_id
1 'polypeptide(L)'
;MAATGDAIHPNRNPDEGIIHANYSLRRALARGAPETRLTRQVRHAIEHSTGKAEALKAFQVLLQADGEGPTATTFKTLSATLLQHHVEQRVGQGGFQKALMDAVGYEGDRWQSLSEEERSTFVNYTCRMTERWAERGSSYNKLLGFSQEGADNEIVARVEYQMRKSGVMVLASSLADLMHLDITWSTALHLFNFAEELQKDVPPPMEMTDRLMGLMTGYKSGLGGSRPWMRALELYQRALISGYDTTLTTHTHALDALWRSADTFHRVHMPLSSYHRQWVWEKALEISQIVQDTPRLLVTGEEGCAYAESVVKTLTASGRWSEAISFIANLDTSNSDVSFRFLVPTAETYVFAIAGCHTAGHAAHGEALWTIFKETYTLRSLHSEALLIFLQSLRHVVRTSSIVGPLVEDLVRDGKGLERQAAVASLQLLSSNHVKTREQRWVLAMKLLDMYDANPWPQQPLARKTELQTVFRCCHLISAMESPHGTRLIAKLRRRLVDIFGSLSAEVEWLDDTSIYALQMTSNWEEAISIYDRAVGRREPKQVPYLPIPLRQAKMMLVEALVRSCKLMEEDGESFLVDEDTQEADRDAAVVLTERALAVTRAVYGSDDTFPHHLYAELLVMQATCAASSSQRKLHALAAMRHFSQASAELIGYHHVSQTATALSLTEVHVENALLAGHATLRYATLSQRKGNGKAAKIRSGLEALVW
;
A
#
# COMPACT_ATOMS: atom_id res chain seq x y z
N MET A 1 84.68 6.28 -10.82
CA MET A 1 85.21 6.88 -9.59
C MET A 1 84.04 7.08 -8.65
N ALA A 2 83.98 6.25 -7.61
CA ALA A 2 82.93 6.26 -6.60
C ALA A 2 83.38 7.12 -5.41
N ALA A 3 82.44 7.80 -4.78
CA ALA A 3 82.54 8.23 -3.39
C ALA A 3 81.18 7.97 -2.73
N THR A 4 81.17 6.95 -1.87
CA THR A 4 80.08 6.53 -0.98
C THR A 4 80.00 7.49 0.20
N GLY A 5 78.81 8.01 0.46
CA GLY A 5 78.50 8.77 1.68
C GLY A 5 78.21 7.84 2.85
N ASP A 6 78.82 8.17 3.99
CA ASP A 6 78.58 7.56 5.29
C ASP A 6 77.15 7.84 5.78
N ALA A 7 76.59 6.83 6.45
CA ALA A 7 75.30 6.87 7.10
C ALA A 7 75.31 7.77 8.35
N ILE A 8 74.36 8.70 8.43
CA ILE A 8 73.98 9.37 9.67
C ILE A 8 72.63 8.80 10.10
N HIS A 9 72.62 8.13 11.24
CA HIS A 9 71.44 7.61 11.92
C HIS A 9 70.43 8.74 12.25
N PRO A 10 69.11 8.53 12.07
CA PRO A 10 68.12 9.43 12.63
C PRO A 10 68.05 9.22 14.15
N ASN A 11 68.16 10.33 14.90
CA ASN A 11 67.89 10.40 16.33
C ASN A 11 66.51 9.83 16.64
N ARG A 12 66.45 8.67 17.30
CA ARG A 12 65.23 8.16 17.94
C ARG A 12 64.91 9.06 19.12
N ASN A 13 63.74 9.69 19.10
CA ASN A 13 63.19 10.34 20.29
C ASN A 13 63.03 9.29 21.40
N PRO A 14 63.61 9.49 22.60
CA PRO A 14 63.50 8.55 23.71
C PRO A 14 62.05 8.37 24.19
N ASP A 15 61.17 9.32 23.88
CA ASP A 15 59.74 9.27 24.23
C ASP A 15 58.93 8.25 23.40
N GLU A 16 59.36 7.92 22.18
CA GLU A 16 58.68 6.89 21.36
C GLU A 16 58.93 5.47 21.91
N GLY A 17 60.08 5.24 22.54
CA GLY A 17 60.44 3.94 23.13
C GLY A 17 59.58 3.56 24.35
N ILE A 18 59.22 4.56 25.17
CA ILE A 18 58.44 4.36 26.41
C ILE A 18 56.96 4.09 26.09
N ILE A 19 56.41 4.78 25.08
CA ILE A 19 55.04 4.56 24.57
C ILE A 19 54.92 3.17 23.93
N HIS A 20 55.99 2.67 23.31
CA HIS A 20 55.96 1.33 22.72
C HIS A 20 56.11 0.18 23.72
N ALA A 21 56.77 0.39 24.87
CA ALA A 21 57.05 -0.65 25.86
C ALA A 21 55.94 -0.85 26.92
N ASN A 22 55.04 0.13 27.10
CA ASN A 22 54.09 0.11 28.21
C ASN A 22 52.63 -0.06 27.74
N TYR A 23 52.13 -1.28 27.81
CA TYR A 23 50.77 -1.67 27.40
C TYR A 23 49.68 -0.81 28.08
N SER A 24 49.87 -0.47 29.36
CA SER A 24 48.99 0.37 30.16
C SER A 24 48.89 1.79 29.62
N LEU A 25 50.01 2.34 29.14
CA LEU A 25 50.16 3.72 28.67
C LEU A 25 49.64 3.86 27.24
N ARG A 26 49.82 2.83 26.38
CA ARG A 26 49.09 2.72 25.12
C ARG A 26 47.58 2.63 25.33
N ARG A 27 47.13 1.86 26.31
CA ARG A 27 45.70 1.71 26.64
C ARG A 27 45.11 2.99 27.25
N ALA A 28 45.92 3.79 27.95
CA ALA A 28 45.54 5.10 28.46
C ALA A 28 45.50 6.18 27.36
N LEU A 29 46.48 6.19 26.45
CA LEU A 29 46.47 7.08 25.28
C LEU A 29 45.39 6.71 24.25
N ALA A 30 45.07 5.42 24.10
CA ALA A 30 43.94 4.93 23.30
C ALA A 30 42.56 5.31 23.90
N ARG A 31 42.50 5.73 25.17
CA ARG A 31 41.28 6.25 25.83
C ARG A 31 41.09 7.77 25.63
N GLY A 32 41.94 8.42 24.84
CA GLY A 32 41.86 9.86 24.55
C GLY A 32 42.72 10.72 25.48
N ALA A 33 43.00 11.95 25.05
CA ALA A 33 43.75 12.94 25.83
C ALA A 33 43.10 13.18 27.22
N PRO A 34 43.88 13.47 28.27
CA PRO A 34 43.35 13.70 29.61
C PRO A 34 42.28 14.82 29.61
N GLU A 35 41.15 14.58 30.31
CA GLU A 35 40.04 15.53 30.35
C GLU A 35 40.48 16.87 30.95
N THR A 36 40.42 17.93 30.12
CA THR A 36 40.68 19.29 30.53
C THR A 36 39.58 19.80 31.46
N ARG A 37 39.80 20.96 32.08
CA ARG A 37 38.79 21.57 32.96
C ARG A 37 37.56 21.99 32.15
N LEU A 38 37.75 22.48 30.93
CA LEU A 38 36.66 22.91 30.05
C LEU A 38 35.85 21.71 29.55
N THR A 39 36.48 20.60 29.14
CA THR A 39 35.74 19.41 28.70
C THR A 39 34.88 18.85 29.83
N ARG A 40 35.37 18.87 31.08
CA ARG A 40 34.56 18.51 32.26
C ARG A 40 33.41 19.47 32.53
N GLN A 41 33.65 20.78 32.42
CA GLN A 41 32.59 21.79 32.60
C GLN A 41 31.49 21.66 31.54
N VAL A 42 31.88 21.45 30.28
CA VAL A 42 30.94 21.25 29.17
C VAL A 42 30.18 19.94 29.32
N ARG A 43 30.85 18.85 29.71
CA ARG A 43 30.18 17.56 29.99
C ARG A 43 29.10 17.71 31.06
N HIS A 44 29.44 18.35 32.18
CA HIS A 44 28.49 18.62 33.25
C HIS A 44 27.33 19.54 32.81
N ALA A 45 27.60 20.52 31.95
CA ALA A 45 26.58 21.40 31.37
C ALA A 45 25.63 20.65 30.42
N ILE A 46 26.14 19.67 29.67
CA ILE A 46 25.33 18.79 28.82
C ILE A 46 24.43 17.91 29.70
N GLU A 47 24.99 17.22 30.70
CA GLU A 47 24.25 16.32 31.61
C GLU A 47 23.08 17.00 32.32
N HIS A 48 23.22 18.28 32.66
CA HIS A 48 22.23 19.06 33.41
C HIS A 48 21.36 19.96 32.52
N SER A 49 21.43 19.79 31.19
CA SER A 49 20.64 20.58 30.26
C SER A 49 19.14 20.26 30.37
N THR A 50 18.29 21.25 30.06
CA THR A 50 16.83 21.12 30.13
C THR A 50 16.20 20.65 28.82
N GLY A 51 16.98 20.55 27.75
CA GLY A 51 16.54 20.05 26.46
C GLY A 51 17.62 20.04 25.37
N LYS A 52 17.30 19.41 24.23
CA LYS A 52 18.23 19.18 23.11
C LYS A 52 18.98 20.43 22.64
N ALA A 53 18.28 21.57 22.54
CA ALA A 53 18.89 22.82 22.06
C ALA A 53 19.93 23.39 23.04
N GLU A 54 19.74 23.21 24.34
CA GLU A 54 20.67 23.66 25.38
C GLU A 54 21.90 22.74 25.44
N ALA A 55 21.70 21.42 25.36
CA ALA A 55 22.78 20.44 25.24
C ALA A 55 23.72 20.76 24.05
N LEU A 56 23.14 21.10 22.89
CA LEU A 56 23.90 21.46 21.70
C LEU A 56 24.62 22.81 21.84
N LYS A 57 24.03 23.80 22.51
CA LYS A 57 24.70 25.07 22.80
C LYS A 57 25.92 24.85 23.71
N ALA A 58 25.76 24.05 24.77
CA ALA A 58 26.88 23.69 25.64
C ALA A 58 28.01 22.99 24.86
N PHE A 59 27.66 22.07 23.96
CA PHE A 59 28.63 21.43 23.08
C PHE A 59 29.31 22.41 22.10
N GLN A 60 28.57 23.37 21.54
CA GLN A 60 29.13 24.40 20.64
C GLN A 60 30.18 25.27 21.31
N VAL A 61 30.06 25.55 22.61
CA VAL A 61 31.08 26.29 23.37
C VAL A 61 32.43 25.58 23.32
N LEU A 62 32.45 24.24 23.37
CA LEU A 62 33.67 23.46 23.26
C LEU A 62 34.26 23.48 21.85
N LEU A 63 33.42 23.53 20.81
CA LEU A 63 33.86 23.60 19.42
C LEU A 63 34.45 24.96 19.03
N GLN A 64 34.12 26.01 19.79
CA GLN A 64 34.58 27.39 19.57
C GLN A 64 35.78 27.77 20.46
N ALA A 65 36.20 26.88 21.36
CA ALA A 65 37.33 27.12 22.24
C ALA A 65 38.67 26.91 21.51
N ASP A 66 39.59 27.86 21.65
CA ASP A 66 40.92 27.76 21.05
C ASP A 66 41.79 26.75 21.82
N GLY A 67 42.29 25.72 21.13
CA GLY A 67 43.28 24.78 21.65
C GLY A 67 42.74 23.57 22.43
N GLU A 68 41.44 23.48 22.65
CA GLU A 68 40.78 22.32 23.27
C GLU A 68 39.69 21.74 22.36
N GLY A 69 39.43 20.44 22.42
CA GLY A 69 38.50 19.76 21.53
C GLY A 69 37.65 18.70 22.23
N PRO A 70 36.57 18.24 21.58
CA PRO A 70 35.68 17.23 22.15
C PRO A 70 36.38 15.89 22.34
N THR A 71 36.13 15.24 23.48
CA THR A 71 36.64 13.90 23.82
C THR A 71 35.60 12.82 23.52
N ALA A 72 36.00 11.54 23.51
CA ALA A 72 35.08 10.41 23.35
C ALA A 72 34.01 10.38 24.45
N THR A 73 34.38 10.77 25.68
CA THR A 73 33.44 10.91 26.81
C THR A 73 32.45 12.04 26.59
N THR A 74 32.87 13.17 26.04
CA THR A 74 31.99 14.29 25.71
C THR A 74 30.93 13.87 24.69
N PHE A 75 31.32 13.12 23.65
CA PHE A 75 30.39 12.60 22.65
C PHE A 75 29.43 11.56 23.23
N LYS A 76 29.91 10.65 24.09
CA LYS A 76 29.06 9.67 24.78
C LYS A 76 27.96 10.36 25.59
N THR A 77 28.35 11.33 26.42
CA THR A 77 27.40 12.10 27.23
C THR A 77 26.41 12.86 26.35
N LEU A 78 26.88 13.53 25.29
CA LEU A 78 26.00 14.26 24.38
C LEU A 78 24.96 13.34 23.72
N SER A 79 25.37 12.21 23.15
CA SER A 79 24.44 11.27 22.50
C SER A 79 23.39 10.73 23.47
N ALA A 80 23.82 10.27 24.66
CA ALA A 80 22.92 9.75 25.68
C ALA A 80 21.91 10.82 26.17
N THR A 81 22.38 12.04 26.42
CA THR A 81 21.50 13.15 26.84
C THR A 81 20.52 13.57 25.74
N LEU A 82 20.96 13.62 24.47
CA LEU A 82 20.08 13.92 23.34
C LEU A 82 18.96 12.89 23.21
N LEU A 83 19.27 11.61 23.42
CA LEU A 83 18.30 10.52 23.39
C LEU A 83 17.34 10.58 24.58
N GLN A 84 17.83 10.84 25.79
CA GLN A 84 16.96 11.03 26.95
C GLN A 84 15.95 12.16 26.73
N HIS A 85 16.41 13.34 26.30
CA HIS A 85 15.50 14.45 25.98
C HIS A 85 14.55 14.13 24.83
N HIS A 86 14.95 13.26 23.91
CA HIS A 86 14.06 12.80 22.86
C HIS A 86 12.89 11.99 23.41
N VAL A 87 13.18 11.05 24.32
CA VAL A 87 12.16 10.26 25.01
C VAL A 87 11.27 11.14 25.88
N GLU A 88 11.84 12.08 26.64
CA GLU A 88 11.09 13.04 27.46
C GLU A 88 10.14 13.90 26.63
N GLN A 89 10.56 14.34 25.43
CA GLN A 89 9.71 15.07 24.49
C GLN A 89 8.54 14.21 23.98
N ARG A 90 8.74 12.90 23.80
CA ARG A 90 7.72 11.98 23.27
C ARG A 90 6.71 11.52 24.32
N VAL A 91 7.18 11.17 25.51
CA VAL A 91 6.35 10.65 26.62
C VAL A 91 5.76 11.78 27.45
N GLY A 92 6.39 12.95 27.43
CA GLY A 92 6.16 14.03 28.38
C GLY A 92 6.99 13.85 29.64
N GLN A 93 7.61 14.92 30.13
CA GLN A 93 8.54 14.89 31.28
C GLN A 93 7.91 14.22 32.52
N GLY A 94 6.65 14.54 32.85
CA GLY A 94 5.96 13.91 33.98
C GLY A 94 5.69 12.41 33.79
N GLY A 95 5.40 11.98 32.56
CA GLY A 95 5.20 10.57 32.23
C GLY A 95 6.51 9.77 32.28
N PHE A 96 7.61 10.36 31.78
CA PHE A 96 8.94 9.78 31.85
C PHE A 96 9.41 9.60 33.31
N GLN A 97 9.25 10.62 34.14
CA GLN A 97 9.60 10.54 35.56
C GLN A 97 8.79 9.47 36.30
N LYS A 98 7.48 9.37 36.00
CA LYS A 98 6.64 8.31 36.56
C LYS A 98 7.13 6.92 36.14
N ALA A 99 7.40 6.70 34.85
CA ALA A 99 7.91 5.42 34.37
C ALA A 99 9.28 5.06 34.97
N LEU A 100 10.14 6.06 35.17
CA LEU A 100 11.42 5.90 35.84
C LEU A 100 11.24 5.48 37.31
N MET A 101 10.33 6.12 38.04
CA MET A 101 9.99 5.77 39.43
C MET A 101 9.37 4.37 39.53
N ASP A 102 8.46 4.04 38.61
CA ASP A 102 7.83 2.71 38.53
C ASP A 102 8.88 1.61 38.26
N ALA A 103 9.90 1.89 37.43
CA ALA A 103 10.99 0.97 37.13
C ALA A 103 11.99 0.80 38.29
N VAL A 104 12.19 1.85 39.11
CA VAL A 104 13.05 1.83 40.31
C VAL A 104 12.39 1.07 41.48
N GLY A 105 11.06 1.08 41.58
CA GLY A 105 10.32 0.35 42.60
C GLY A 105 10.26 1.06 43.97
N TYR A 106 10.14 0.28 45.06
CA TYR A 106 9.89 0.78 46.42
C TYR A 106 11.10 1.52 47.01
N GLU A 107 10.87 2.61 47.75
CA GLU A 107 11.86 3.58 48.25
C GLU A 107 12.90 3.03 49.28
N GLY A 108 12.89 1.72 49.54
CA GLY A 108 13.75 1.03 50.51
C GLY A 108 15.17 0.71 50.02
N ASP A 109 16.06 1.69 50.12
CA ASP A 109 17.48 1.59 50.54
C ASP A 109 18.52 0.72 49.79
N ARG A 110 18.34 0.40 48.50
CA ARG A 110 19.49 0.06 47.62
C ARG A 110 19.33 0.47 46.15
N TRP A 111 18.12 0.79 45.73
CA TRP A 111 17.77 1.06 44.33
C TRP A 111 17.31 2.51 44.09
N GLN A 112 17.44 3.41 45.08
CA GLN A 112 16.95 4.81 45.00
C GLN A 112 17.54 5.63 43.83
N SER A 113 18.68 5.21 43.28
CA SER A 113 19.30 5.85 42.12
C SER A 113 19.76 4.81 41.11
N LEU A 114 19.36 4.98 39.85
CA LEU A 114 19.89 4.21 38.72
C LEU A 114 21.33 4.68 38.43
N SER A 115 22.22 3.74 38.15
CA SER A 115 23.51 4.04 37.53
C SER A 115 23.32 4.68 36.14
N GLU A 116 24.35 5.35 35.62
CA GLU A 116 24.31 5.91 34.26
C GLU A 116 23.99 4.85 33.20
N GLU A 117 24.49 3.63 33.39
CA GLU A 117 24.30 2.49 32.49
C GLU A 117 22.87 1.94 32.55
N GLU A 118 22.31 1.80 33.75
CA GLU A 118 20.90 1.39 33.93
C GLU A 118 19.94 2.45 33.40
N ARG A 119 20.23 3.75 33.63
CA ARG A 119 19.45 4.86 33.09
C ARG A 119 19.52 4.90 31.57
N SER A 120 20.71 4.73 30.98
CA SER A 120 20.89 4.64 29.52
C SER A 120 20.11 3.46 28.94
N THR A 121 20.14 2.30 29.59
CA THR A 121 19.40 1.11 29.17
C THR A 121 17.89 1.34 29.24
N PHE A 122 17.41 1.96 30.32
CA PHE A 122 16.01 2.34 30.48
C PHE A 122 15.56 3.34 29.41
N VAL A 123 16.39 4.34 29.10
CA VAL A 123 16.12 5.33 28.04
C VAL A 123 16.07 4.64 26.68
N ASN A 124 16.99 3.74 26.35
CA ASN A 124 17.00 3.01 25.08
C ASN A 124 15.76 2.11 24.98
N TYR A 125 15.42 1.39 26.05
CA TYR A 125 14.20 0.59 26.12
C TYR A 125 12.94 1.46 25.91
N THR A 126 12.82 2.57 26.65
CA THR A 126 11.68 3.48 26.53
C THR A 126 11.62 4.14 25.15
N CYS A 127 12.78 4.44 24.53
CA CYS A 127 12.84 4.94 23.17
C CYS A 127 12.28 3.91 22.19
N ARG A 128 12.74 2.66 22.23
CA ARG A 128 12.23 1.56 21.39
C ARG A 128 10.72 1.38 21.55
N MET A 129 10.22 1.47 22.77
CA MET A 129 8.78 1.39 23.10
C MET A 129 7.96 2.59 22.61
N THR A 130 8.61 3.72 22.31
CA THR A 130 7.96 4.99 21.92
C THR A 130 8.33 5.46 20.52
N GLU A 131 9.09 4.65 19.77
CA GLU A 131 9.58 4.91 18.41
C GLU A 131 8.48 4.93 17.33
N ARG A 132 7.23 4.65 17.71
CA ARG A 132 6.08 4.64 16.80
C ARG A 132 5.21 5.88 17.06
N TRP A 133 5.09 6.74 16.05
CA TRP A 133 4.40 8.02 16.15
C TRP A 133 2.88 7.82 16.32
N ALA A 134 2.22 8.79 16.95
CA ALA A 134 0.77 8.84 16.98
C ALA A 134 0.25 9.27 15.59
N GLU A 135 -0.27 8.31 14.82
CA GLU A 135 -0.99 8.60 13.58
C GLU A 135 -2.37 9.18 13.87
N ARG A 136 -2.86 10.05 12.98
CA ARG A 136 -4.15 10.73 13.18
C ARG A 136 -5.30 9.71 13.22
N GLY A 137 -5.97 9.63 14.37
CA GLY A 137 -7.13 8.77 14.56
C GLY A 137 -6.81 7.31 14.85
N SER A 138 -5.54 6.92 14.97
CA SER A 138 -5.14 5.58 15.38
C SER A 138 -5.04 5.47 16.91
N SER A 139 -5.49 4.34 17.46
CA SER A 139 -5.28 3.89 18.83
C SER A 139 -4.34 2.68 18.89
N TYR A 140 -3.46 2.56 17.89
CA TYR A 140 -2.48 1.51 17.75
C TYR A 140 -1.60 1.35 19.00
N ASN A 141 -1.35 0.10 19.40
CA ASN A 141 -0.45 -0.20 20.50
C ASN A 141 1.00 0.05 20.05
N LYS A 142 1.62 1.10 20.59
CA LYS A 142 2.99 1.53 20.25
C LYS A 142 4.07 0.48 20.57
N LEU A 143 3.72 -0.55 21.35
CA LEU A 143 4.63 -1.62 21.79
C LEU A 143 4.71 -2.79 20.80
N LEU A 144 3.69 -3.00 19.94
CA LEU A 144 3.60 -4.15 19.02
C LEU A 144 3.63 -3.72 17.54
N GLY A 145 4.54 -4.26 16.72
CA GLY A 145 4.70 -3.98 15.27
C GLY A 145 6.03 -3.34 14.79
N PHE A 146 6.03 -2.52 13.73
CA PHE A 146 7.25 -2.04 13.06
C PHE A 146 7.81 -0.72 13.59
N SER A 147 9.15 -0.56 13.60
CA SER A 147 9.78 0.76 13.80
C SER A 147 9.39 1.74 12.70
N GLN A 148 9.10 2.99 13.04
CA GLN A 148 8.75 4.02 12.05
C GLN A 148 9.98 4.84 11.68
N GLU A 149 10.14 5.11 10.38
CA GLU A 149 11.20 5.98 9.88
C GLU A 149 10.91 7.46 10.21
N GLY A 150 11.89 8.16 10.79
CA GLY A 150 11.80 9.60 11.08
C GLY A 150 12.27 10.47 9.91
N ALA A 151 12.04 11.79 9.99
CA ALA A 151 12.64 12.74 9.06
C ALA A 151 14.14 12.87 9.33
N ASP A 152 14.94 13.24 8.31
CA ASP A 152 16.37 13.48 8.50
C ASP A 152 16.60 14.58 9.54
N ASN A 153 17.24 14.22 10.65
CA ASN A 153 17.48 15.12 11.75
C ASN A 153 18.84 15.82 11.60
N GLU A 154 18.78 17.12 11.36
CA GLU A 154 19.97 17.98 11.23
C GLU A 154 20.91 17.89 12.43
N ILE A 155 20.39 17.61 13.63
CA ILE A 155 21.21 17.44 14.84
C ILE A 155 22.15 16.26 14.68
N VAL A 156 21.65 15.13 14.18
CA VAL A 156 22.44 13.90 14.00
C VAL A 156 23.56 14.14 13.00
N ALA A 157 23.25 14.72 11.84
CA ALA A 157 24.24 15.06 10.83
C ALA A 157 25.31 16.04 11.36
N ARG A 158 24.90 17.05 12.15
CA ARG A 158 25.85 17.99 12.75
C ARG A 158 26.77 17.32 13.77
N VAL A 159 26.23 16.45 14.63
CA VAL A 159 27.04 15.75 15.65
C VAL A 159 28.00 14.75 15.00
N GLU A 160 27.53 13.97 14.03
CA GLU A 160 28.33 13.01 13.26
C GLU A 160 29.49 13.69 12.50
N TYR A 161 29.21 14.83 11.86
CA TYR A 161 30.25 15.64 11.22
C TYR A 161 31.33 16.09 12.22
N GLN A 162 30.96 16.50 13.44
CA GLN A 162 31.93 16.90 14.46
C GLN A 162 32.72 15.72 15.01
N MET A 163 32.09 14.54 15.16
CA MET A 163 32.78 13.30 15.52
C MET A 163 33.89 13.00 14.50
N ARG A 164 33.56 13.00 13.20
CA ARG A 164 34.55 12.78 12.13
C ARG A 164 35.64 13.85 12.10
N LYS A 165 35.26 15.13 12.20
CA LYS A 165 36.20 16.26 12.17
C LYS A 165 37.19 16.23 13.33
N SER A 166 36.76 15.79 14.51
CA SER A 166 37.60 15.75 15.71
C SER A 166 38.71 14.70 15.65
N GLY A 167 38.56 13.67 14.81
CA GLY A 167 39.51 12.55 14.72
C GLY A 167 39.58 11.67 15.98
N VAL A 168 38.67 11.86 16.93
CA VAL A 168 38.63 11.08 18.18
C VAL A 168 37.96 9.73 17.96
N MET A 169 38.49 8.68 18.60
CA MET A 169 37.88 7.35 18.56
C MET A 169 36.57 7.35 19.37
N VAL A 170 35.43 7.43 18.68
CA VAL A 170 34.10 7.43 19.27
C VAL A 170 33.66 6.00 19.59
N LEU A 171 32.89 5.83 20.68
CA LEU A 171 32.31 4.54 21.05
C LEU A 171 31.12 4.21 20.13
N ALA A 172 31.00 2.95 19.73
CA ALA A 172 29.86 2.49 18.92
C ALA A 172 28.50 2.71 19.61
N SER A 173 28.45 2.68 20.94
CA SER A 173 27.25 3.02 21.70
C SER A 173 26.78 4.47 21.50
N SER A 174 27.72 5.41 21.35
CA SER A 174 27.37 6.81 21.07
C SER A 174 26.75 7.00 19.67
N LEU A 175 27.12 6.14 18.71
CA LEU A 175 26.51 6.10 17.39
C LEU A 175 25.15 5.39 17.43
N ALA A 176 25.02 4.32 18.21
CA ALA A 176 23.75 3.63 18.44
C ALA A 176 22.69 4.56 19.05
N ASP A 177 23.06 5.36 20.06
CA ASP A 177 22.15 6.34 20.68
C ASP A 177 21.66 7.39 19.66
N LEU A 178 22.54 7.84 18.76
CA LEU A 178 22.16 8.75 17.67
C LEU A 178 21.22 8.08 16.65
N MET A 179 21.34 6.76 16.44
CA MET A 179 20.45 6.00 15.56
C MET A 179 19.02 5.86 16.09
N HIS A 180 18.83 5.99 17.40
CA HIS A 180 17.51 5.96 18.05
C HIS A 180 16.77 7.30 18.01
N LEU A 181 17.44 8.38 17.61
CA LEU A 181 16.77 9.64 17.29
C LEU A 181 15.92 9.51 16.01
N ASP A 182 15.05 10.48 15.75
CA ASP A 182 14.31 10.56 14.48
C ASP A 182 15.29 10.66 13.30
N ILE A 183 15.50 9.56 12.56
CA ILE A 183 16.38 9.52 11.39
C ILE A 183 15.80 8.61 10.31
N THR A 184 16.29 8.81 9.07
CA THR A 184 16.02 7.92 7.94
C THR A 184 16.90 6.67 7.98
N TRP A 185 16.51 5.63 7.25
CA TRP A 185 17.34 4.43 7.10
C TRP A 185 18.69 4.75 6.42
N SER A 186 18.73 5.76 5.55
CA SER A 186 19.97 6.21 4.89
C SER A 186 20.94 6.84 5.88
N THR A 187 20.44 7.71 6.76
CA THR A 187 21.25 8.32 7.82
C THR A 187 21.72 7.26 8.82
N ALA A 188 20.87 6.28 9.14
CA ALA A 188 21.24 5.15 9.98
C ALA A 188 22.35 4.30 9.34
N LEU A 189 22.28 4.06 8.03
CA LEU A 189 23.32 3.35 7.28
C LEU A 189 24.65 4.11 7.28
N HIS A 190 24.63 5.44 7.19
CA HIS A 190 25.85 6.26 7.29
C HIS A 190 26.50 6.13 8.66
N LEU A 191 25.73 6.14 9.75
CA LEU A 191 26.23 5.91 11.11
C LEU A 191 26.78 4.49 11.30
N PHE A 192 26.10 3.48 10.73
CA PHE A 192 26.55 2.10 10.76
C PHE A 192 27.89 1.91 10.04
N ASN A 193 28.04 2.45 8.83
CA ASN A 193 29.30 2.40 8.08
C ASN A 193 30.41 3.17 8.82
N PHE A 194 30.08 4.27 9.50
CA PHE A 194 31.05 4.99 10.32
C PHE A 194 31.58 4.11 11.48
N ALA A 195 30.71 3.33 12.12
CA ALA A 195 31.13 2.38 13.15
C ALA A 195 32.08 1.30 12.61
N GLU A 196 31.83 0.79 11.40
CA GLU A 196 32.73 -0.16 10.72
C GLU A 196 34.10 0.45 10.40
N GLU A 197 34.13 1.73 10.01
CA GLU A 197 35.37 2.46 9.71
C GLU A 197 36.23 2.70 10.97
N LEU A 198 35.59 2.89 12.13
CA LEU A 198 36.27 3.15 13.41
C LEU A 198 37.04 1.92 13.91
N GLN A 199 36.50 0.71 13.71
CA GLN A 199 37.13 -0.55 14.14
C GLN A 199 36.95 -1.64 13.07
N LYS A 200 37.88 -1.69 12.10
CA LYS A 200 37.79 -2.61 10.95
C LYS A 200 37.66 -4.10 11.32
N ASP A 201 38.20 -4.50 12.47
CA ASP A 201 38.22 -5.90 12.91
C ASP A 201 37.07 -6.25 13.87
N VAL A 202 36.25 -5.26 14.28
CA VAL A 202 35.15 -5.45 15.23
C VAL A 202 33.84 -5.04 14.55
N PRO A 203 32.92 -5.98 14.29
CA PRO A 203 31.64 -5.62 13.68
C PRO A 203 30.85 -4.66 14.58
N PRO A 204 30.00 -3.77 14.01
CA PRO A 204 29.12 -2.93 14.81
C PRO A 204 28.23 -3.76 15.75
N PRO A 205 27.86 -3.23 16.93
CA PRO A 205 26.99 -3.93 17.87
C PRO A 205 25.64 -4.32 17.26
N MET A 206 25.07 -5.44 17.73
CA MET A 206 23.78 -5.94 17.24
C MET A 206 22.64 -4.93 17.33
N GLU A 207 22.64 -4.04 18.34
CA GLU A 207 21.67 -2.96 18.46
C GLU A 207 21.64 -2.03 17.24
N MET A 208 22.80 -1.69 16.67
CA MET A 208 22.87 -0.88 15.45
C MET A 208 22.33 -1.64 14.25
N THR A 209 22.60 -2.94 14.17
CA THR A 209 22.07 -3.83 13.13
C THR A 209 20.54 -3.92 13.22
N ASP A 210 20.00 -4.16 14.41
CA ASP A 210 18.56 -4.27 14.68
C ASP A 210 17.85 -2.97 14.33
N ARG A 211 18.37 -1.83 14.79
CA ARG A 211 17.80 -0.51 14.49
C ARG A 211 17.84 -0.20 12.99
N LEU A 212 18.96 -0.49 12.31
CA LEU A 212 19.09 -0.25 10.88
C LEU A 212 18.13 -1.12 10.07
N MET A 213 18.07 -2.43 10.37
CA MET A 213 17.15 -3.36 9.72
C MET A 213 15.69 -2.94 9.96
N GLY A 214 15.34 -2.58 11.19
CA GLY A 214 14.01 -2.09 11.56
C GLY A 214 13.60 -0.82 10.80
N LEU A 215 14.53 0.12 10.55
CA LEU A 215 14.26 1.29 9.70
C LEU A 215 14.15 0.94 8.21
N MET A 216 14.91 -0.05 7.75
CA MET A 216 14.87 -0.53 6.36
C MET A 216 13.58 -1.31 6.04
N THR A 217 12.98 -2.00 7.02
CA THR A 217 11.76 -2.81 6.83
C THR A 217 10.50 -2.17 7.40
N GLY A 218 10.67 -1.18 8.27
CA GLY A 218 9.65 -0.48 9.02
C GLY A 218 8.56 0.24 8.21
N TYR A 219 7.52 0.70 8.89
CA TYR A 219 6.43 1.45 8.24
C TYR A 219 6.86 2.86 7.84
N LYS A 220 6.30 3.37 6.73
CA LYS A 220 6.59 4.73 6.24
C LYS A 220 5.38 5.63 6.38
N SER A 221 5.47 6.66 7.22
CA SER A 221 4.44 7.71 7.24
C SER A 221 4.48 8.54 5.95
N GLY A 222 3.30 8.74 5.35
CA GLY A 222 3.05 9.79 4.34
C GLY A 222 3.59 9.55 2.93
N LEU A 223 4.46 8.56 2.68
CA LEU A 223 5.02 8.32 1.35
C LEU A 223 5.25 6.82 1.12
N GLY A 224 4.29 6.12 0.51
CA GLY A 224 4.52 4.77 -0.03
C GLY A 224 5.76 4.77 -0.93
N GLY A 225 6.65 3.78 -0.75
CA GLY A 225 7.92 3.71 -1.47
C GLY A 225 8.62 2.38 -1.20
N SER A 226 9.45 1.95 -2.15
CA SER A 226 10.21 0.70 -2.03
C SER A 226 11.14 0.74 -0.83
N ARG A 227 11.06 -0.28 0.02
CA ARG A 227 11.97 -0.50 1.14
C ARG A 227 13.26 -1.20 0.68
N PRO A 228 14.44 -0.88 1.23
CA PRO A 228 15.71 -1.54 0.88
C PRO A 228 15.84 -2.94 1.51
N TRP A 229 14.85 -3.81 1.28
CA TRP A 229 14.74 -5.14 1.89
C TRP A 229 15.91 -6.07 1.55
N MET A 230 16.48 -5.96 0.34
CA MET A 230 17.67 -6.74 -0.06
C MET A 230 18.84 -6.45 0.89
N ARG A 231 19.06 -5.16 1.20
CA ARG A 231 20.13 -4.74 2.10
C ARG A 231 19.87 -5.20 3.54
N ALA A 232 18.62 -5.23 3.99
CA ALA A 232 18.26 -5.78 5.29
C ALA A 232 18.57 -7.29 5.37
N LEU A 233 18.29 -8.06 4.32
CA LEU A 233 18.64 -9.49 4.27
C LEU A 233 20.16 -9.73 4.21
N GLU A 234 20.91 -8.88 3.51
CA GLU A 234 22.38 -8.90 3.54
C GLU A 234 22.92 -8.64 4.96
N LEU A 235 22.35 -7.65 5.67
CA LEU A 235 22.72 -7.35 7.06
C LEU A 235 22.42 -8.53 7.99
N TYR A 236 21.28 -9.21 7.80
CA TYR A 236 20.94 -10.41 8.54
C TYR A 236 21.98 -11.53 8.33
N GLN A 237 22.37 -11.80 7.08
CA GLN A 237 23.40 -12.80 6.79
C GLN A 237 24.75 -12.44 7.44
N ARG A 238 25.11 -11.16 7.44
CA ARG A 238 26.31 -10.67 8.13
C ARG A 238 26.20 -10.82 9.65
N ALA A 239 25.03 -10.59 10.23
CA ALA A 239 24.78 -10.76 11.66
C ALA A 239 24.99 -12.22 12.09
N LEU A 240 24.46 -13.18 11.34
CA LEU A 240 24.61 -14.62 11.63
C LEU A 240 26.08 -15.09 11.67
N ILE A 241 26.97 -14.45 10.91
CA ILE A 241 28.40 -14.79 10.87
C ILE A 241 29.28 -13.84 11.69
N SER A 242 28.69 -12.83 12.35
CA SER A 242 29.43 -11.78 13.06
C SER A 242 30.11 -12.27 14.35
N GLY A 243 29.67 -13.41 14.88
CA GLY A 243 30.11 -13.94 16.17
C GLY A 243 29.37 -13.34 17.39
N TYR A 244 28.47 -12.37 17.19
CA TYR A 244 27.55 -11.89 18.22
C TYR A 244 26.32 -12.80 18.34
N ASP A 245 25.74 -12.84 19.54
CA ASP A 245 24.44 -13.49 19.76
C ASP A 245 23.37 -12.71 18.97
N THR A 246 22.75 -13.37 17.98
CA THR A 246 21.68 -12.79 17.17
C THR A 246 20.40 -12.68 17.99
N THR A 247 19.74 -11.52 17.98
CA THR A 247 18.55 -11.28 18.81
C THR A 247 17.28 -11.76 18.10
N LEU A 248 16.21 -12.01 18.87
CA LEU A 248 14.89 -12.32 18.30
C LEU A 248 14.40 -11.17 17.39
N THR A 249 14.76 -9.93 17.72
CA THR A 249 14.43 -8.76 16.90
C THR A 249 15.15 -8.77 15.55
N THR A 250 16.39 -9.25 15.47
CA THR A 250 17.10 -9.41 14.19
C THR A 250 16.37 -10.40 13.28
N HIS A 251 15.94 -11.55 13.83
CA HIS A 251 15.16 -12.56 13.09
C HIS A 251 13.80 -12.01 12.64
N THR A 252 13.14 -11.24 13.51
CA THR A 252 11.88 -10.54 13.21
C THR A 252 12.04 -9.61 12.01
N HIS A 253 13.07 -8.76 12.02
CA HIS A 253 13.34 -7.86 10.89
C HIS A 253 13.77 -8.57 9.61
N ALA A 254 14.40 -9.75 9.71
CA ALA A 254 14.69 -10.57 8.54
C ALA A 254 13.41 -11.13 7.89
N LEU A 255 12.46 -11.62 8.71
CA LEU A 255 11.12 -12.01 8.25
C LEU A 255 10.39 -10.83 7.62
N ASP A 256 10.45 -9.66 8.26
CA ASP A 256 9.87 -8.45 7.70
C ASP A 256 10.49 -8.05 6.35
N ALA A 257 11.80 -8.23 6.17
CA ALA A 257 12.46 -8.00 4.90
C ALA A 257 11.96 -8.97 3.82
N LEU A 258 11.70 -10.24 4.17
CA LEU A 258 11.07 -11.21 3.28
C LEU A 258 9.65 -10.78 2.90
N TRP A 259 8.85 -10.34 3.87
CA TRP A 259 7.53 -9.76 3.60
C TRP A 259 7.62 -8.56 2.65
N ARG A 260 8.57 -7.63 2.89
CA ARG A 260 8.83 -6.47 2.01
C ARG A 260 9.27 -6.85 0.60
N SER A 261 9.99 -7.97 0.44
CA SER A 261 10.37 -8.49 -0.89
C SER A 261 9.16 -8.93 -1.72
N ALA A 262 8.09 -9.30 -1.04
CA ALA A 262 6.84 -9.79 -1.59
C ALA A 262 5.70 -8.77 -1.40
N ASP A 263 6.05 -7.50 -1.14
CA ASP A 263 5.11 -6.40 -0.97
C ASP A 263 4.44 -6.05 -2.31
N THR A 264 3.39 -6.81 -2.60
CA THR A 264 2.43 -6.58 -3.68
C THR A 264 1.35 -5.58 -3.28
N PHE A 265 1.38 -5.03 -2.07
CA PHE A 265 0.27 -4.27 -1.52
C PHE A 265 0.13 -2.88 -2.18
N HIS A 266 1.21 -2.35 -2.75
CA HIS A 266 1.17 -1.15 -3.61
C HIS A 266 0.79 -1.47 -5.07
N ARG A 267 0.73 -2.75 -5.45
CA ARG A 267 0.52 -3.21 -6.83
C ARG A 267 -0.42 -4.43 -6.87
N VAL A 268 -1.66 -4.22 -6.43
CA VAL A 268 -2.78 -5.22 -6.44
C VAL A 268 -2.92 -5.97 -7.77
N HIS A 269 -2.50 -5.37 -8.89
CA HIS A 269 -2.60 -5.94 -10.24
C HIS A 269 -1.33 -6.63 -10.76
N MET A 270 -0.26 -6.71 -9.97
CA MET A 270 0.98 -7.40 -10.35
C MET A 270 1.25 -8.55 -9.38
N PRO A 271 0.68 -9.75 -9.62
CA PRO A 271 0.92 -10.90 -8.76
C PRO A 271 2.38 -11.32 -8.81
N LEU A 272 2.91 -11.80 -7.68
CA LEU A 272 4.26 -12.35 -7.61
C LEU A 272 4.35 -13.66 -8.40
N SER A 273 5.51 -13.88 -9.01
CA SER A 273 5.84 -15.17 -9.61
C SER A 273 5.77 -16.28 -8.55
N SER A 274 5.36 -17.48 -8.98
CA SER A 274 5.34 -18.67 -8.10
C SER A 274 6.73 -18.97 -7.53
N TYR A 275 7.77 -18.76 -8.32
CA TYR A 275 9.17 -18.91 -7.91
C TYR A 275 9.53 -18.00 -6.74
N HIS A 276 9.19 -16.71 -6.80
CA HIS A 276 9.50 -15.77 -5.72
C HIS A 276 8.74 -16.12 -4.44
N ARG A 277 7.47 -16.50 -4.55
CA ARG A 277 6.67 -16.97 -3.41
C ARG A 277 7.27 -18.19 -2.72
N GLN A 278 7.77 -19.15 -3.51
CA GLN A 278 8.44 -20.34 -2.98
C GLN A 278 9.77 -19.97 -2.29
N TRP A 279 10.56 -19.07 -2.86
CA TRP A 279 11.79 -18.58 -2.24
C TRP A 279 11.52 -17.90 -0.89
N VAL A 280 10.49 -17.03 -0.81
CA VAL A 280 10.07 -16.41 0.47
C VAL A 280 9.70 -17.46 1.50
N TRP A 281 8.95 -18.48 1.10
CA TRP A 281 8.54 -19.58 1.97
C TRP A 281 9.75 -20.37 2.53
N GLU A 282 10.68 -20.76 1.66
CA GLU A 282 11.89 -21.49 2.05
C GLU A 282 12.75 -20.69 3.02
N LYS A 283 12.91 -19.38 2.78
CA LYS A 283 13.65 -18.50 3.68
C LYS A 283 12.95 -18.25 5.01
N ALA A 284 11.62 -18.19 5.03
CA ALA A 284 10.86 -18.09 6.27
C ALA A 284 11.02 -19.34 7.15
N LEU A 285 11.00 -20.53 6.53
CA LEU A 285 11.28 -21.80 7.21
C LEU A 285 12.70 -21.85 7.77
N GLU A 286 13.69 -21.45 6.99
CA GLU A 286 15.09 -21.39 7.43
C GLU A 286 15.26 -20.50 8.67
N ILE A 287 14.70 -19.29 8.65
CA ILE A 287 14.76 -18.37 9.81
C ILE A 287 14.03 -18.97 11.01
N SER A 288 12.85 -19.54 10.80
CA SER A 288 12.05 -20.14 11.89
C SER A 288 12.76 -21.33 12.53
N GLN A 289 13.43 -22.15 11.72
CA GLN A 289 14.23 -23.27 12.19
C GLN A 289 15.43 -22.79 13.03
N ILE A 290 16.15 -21.75 12.58
CA ILE A 290 17.26 -21.17 13.35
C ILE A 290 16.79 -20.67 14.73
N VAL A 291 15.63 -20.01 14.80
CA VAL A 291 15.06 -19.54 16.07
C VAL A 291 14.72 -20.71 17.00
N GLN A 292 14.13 -21.79 16.47
CA GLN A 292 13.80 -22.99 17.25
C GLN A 292 15.06 -23.72 17.75
N ASP A 293 16.09 -23.79 16.92
CA ASP A 293 17.34 -24.49 17.22
C ASP A 293 18.26 -23.70 18.17
N THR A 294 17.94 -22.43 18.46
CA THR A 294 18.75 -21.56 19.33
C THR A 294 18.23 -21.62 20.77
N PRO A 295 18.90 -22.33 21.71
CA PRO A 295 18.35 -22.64 23.03
C PRO A 295 18.24 -21.44 23.98
N ARG A 296 18.81 -20.28 23.64
CA ARG A 296 18.76 -19.05 24.46
C ARG A 296 17.67 -18.07 24.02
N LEU A 297 17.06 -18.25 22.85
CA LEU A 297 16.04 -17.35 22.34
C LEU A 297 14.68 -17.75 22.92
N LEU A 298 14.08 -16.86 23.71
CA LEU A 298 12.74 -17.05 24.27
C LEU A 298 11.72 -16.30 23.43
N VAL A 299 10.80 -17.02 22.78
CA VAL A 299 9.70 -16.43 22.02
C VAL A 299 8.53 -16.14 22.97
N THR A 300 8.66 -15.08 23.77
CA THR A 300 7.66 -14.70 24.79
C THR A 300 7.52 -13.18 24.88
N GLY A 301 6.41 -12.70 25.45
CA GLY A 301 6.18 -11.28 25.67
C GLY A 301 6.02 -10.48 24.36
N GLU A 302 6.33 -9.19 24.41
CA GLU A 302 6.14 -8.27 23.28
C GLU A 302 7.03 -8.59 22.08
N GLU A 303 8.29 -8.96 22.32
CA GLU A 303 9.22 -9.38 21.27
C GLU A 303 8.76 -10.67 20.59
N GLY A 304 8.25 -11.63 21.37
CA GLY A 304 7.65 -12.85 20.82
C GLY A 304 6.38 -12.57 20.00
N CYS A 305 5.54 -11.62 20.43
CA CYS A 305 4.36 -11.20 19.67
C CYS A 305 4.75 -10.53 18.35
N ALA A 306 5.77 -9.67 18.35
CA ALA A 306 6.30 -9.04 17.15
C ALA A 306 6.87 -10.09 16.18
N TYR A 307 7.63 -11.07 16.70
CA TYR A 307 8.12 -12.20 15.91
C TYR A 307 6.97 -12.99 15.27
N ALA A 308 5.94 -13.35 16.05
CA ALA A 308 4.76 -14.07 15.57
C ALA A 308 4.02 -13.29 14.47
N GLU A 309 3.90 -11.97 14.62
CA GLU A 309 3.32 -11.08 13.62
C GLU A 309 4.13 -11.08 12.31
N SER A 310 5.45 -10.99 12.38
CA SER A 310 6.36 -11.06 11.22
C SER A 310 6.34 -12.42 10.53
N VAL A 311 6.18 -13.51 11.29
CA VAL A 311 5.94 -14.85 10.73
C VAL A 311 4.65 -14.83 9.90
N VAL A 312 3.53 -14.37 10.46
CA VAL A 312 2.24 -14.30 9.74
C VAL A 312 2.33 -13.41 8.49
N LYS A 313 2.98 -12.24 8.59
CA LYS A 313 3.26 -11.36 7.44
C LYS A 313 4.00 -12.10 6.33
N THR A 314 5.01 -12.88 6.68
CA THR A 314 5.83 -13.62 5.71
C THR A 314 5.08 -14.82 5.11
N LEU A 315 4.36 -15.59 5.93
CA LEU A 315 3.51 -16.69 5.48
C LEU A 315 2.47 -16.21 4.46
N THR A 316 1.80 -15.11 4.77
CA THR A 316 0.79 -14.52 3.88
C THR A 316 1.42 -13.97 2.60
N ALA A 317 2.59 -13.34 2.66
CA ALA A 317 3.34 -12.89 1.49
C ALA A 317 3.79 -14.04 0.57
N SER A 318 4.10 -15.21 1.13
CA SER A 318 4.40 -16.43 0.37
C SER A 318 3.15 -17.09 -0.25
N GLY A 319 1.95 -16.62 0.08
CA GLY A 319 0.68 -17.19 -0.37
C GLY A 319 0.20 -18.40 0.43
N ARG A 320 0.83 -18.71 1.57
CA ARG A 320 0.47 -19.82 2.48
C ARG A 320 -0.52 -19.33 3.54
N TRP A 321 -1.69 -18.85 3.10
CA TRP A 321 -2.71 -18.31 4.01
C TRP A 321 -3.21 -19.34 5.03
N SER A 322 -3.33 -20.61 4.64
CA SER A 322 -3.78 -21.68 5.54
C SER A 322 -2.82 -21.90 6.71
N GLU A 323 -1.51 -21.87 6.43
CA GLU A 323 -0.47 -21.97 7.47
C GLU A 323 -0.51 -20.77 8.42
N ALA A 324 -0.81 -19.57 7.91
CA ALA A 324 -0.97 -18.39 8.75
C ALA A 324 -2.16 -18.51 9.71
N ILE A 325 -3.30 -19.07 9.26
CA ILE A 325 -4.45 -19.34 10.13
C ILE A 325 -4.09 -20.39 11.18
N SER A 326 -3.49 -21.51 10.76
CA SER A 326 -3.06 -22.58 11.67
C SER A 326 -2.08 -22.06 12.71
N PHE A 327 -1.15 -21.20 12.32
CA PHE A 327 -0.22 -20.55 13.22
C PHE A 327 -0.96 -19.69 14.26
N ILE A 328 -1.92 -18.85 13.85
CA ILE A 328 -2.74 -18.06 14.78
C ILE A 328 -3.53 -18.93 15.75
N ALA A 329 -4.14 -20.02 15.27
CA ALA A 329 -4.86 -20.96 16.13
C ALA A 329 -3.92 -21.60 17.17
N ASN A 330 -2.69 -21.92 16.76
CA ASN A 330 -1.67 -22.52 17.62
C ASN A 330 -1.04 -21.52 18.61
N LEU A 331 -1.14 -20.20 18.37
CA LEU A 331 -0.73 -19.19 19.37
C LEU A 331 -1.59 -19.30 20.64
N ASP A 332 -2.85 -19.76 20.51
CA ASP A 332 -3.79 -19.93 21.62
C ASP A 332 -3.73 -21.34 22.25
N THR A 333 -3.25 -22.35 21.51
CA THR A 333 -3.22 -23.75 21.97
C THR A 333 -1.79 -24.31 22.12
N SER A 334 -1.18 -24.10 23.29
CA SER A 334 -0.10 -24.98 23.78
C SER A 334 -0.40 -25.42 25.21
N ASN A 335 -0.83 -26.68 25.35
CA ASN A 335 -1.03 -27.35 26.63
C ASN A 335 0.31 -27.92 27.11
N SER A 336 0.94 -27.32 28.12
CA SER A 336 1.78 -28.05 29.08
C SER A 336 1.78 -27.35 30.46
N ASP A 337 1.81 -28.17 31.51
CA ASP A 337 1.34 -27.89 32.88
C ASP A 337 2.24 -27.00 33.78
N VAL A 338 3.01 -26.07 33.20
CA VAL A 338 3.69 -25.02 33.98
C VAL A 338 3.38 -23.68 33.34
N SER A 339 2.16 -23.23 33.61
CA SER A 339 1.45 -22.19 32.88
C SER A 339 2.20 -20.86 32.83
N PHE A 340 2.51 -20.42 31.60
CA PHE A 340 2.37 -19.02 31.24
C PHE A 340 1.98 -18.89 29.76
N ARG A 341 0.73 -18.50 29.52
CA ARG A 341 0.23 -18.03 28.22
C ARG A 341 1.00 -16.75 27.87
N PHE A 342 1.78 -16.72 26.80
CA PHE A 342 2.64 -15.54 26.56
C PHE A 342 2.54 -14.86 25.20
N LEU A 343 1.82 -15.41 24.22
CA LEU A 343 1.67 -14.76 22.92
C LEU A 343 0.20 -14.54 22.60
N VAL A 344 -0.25 -13.29 22.70
CA VAL A 344 -1.61 -12.89 22.31
C VAL A 344 -1.54 -12.38 20.87
N PRO A 345 -2.34 -12.90 19.92
CA PRO A 345 -2.38 -12.37 18.57
C PRO A 345 -2.69 -10.87 18.58
N THR A 346 -1.83 -10.09 17.93
CA THR A 346 -1.98 -8.63 17.84
C THR A 346 -3.06 -8.27 16.80
N ALA A 347 -3.52 -7.02 16.83
CA ALA A 347 -4.42 -6.50 15.80
C ALA A 347 -3.85 -6.70 14.38
N GLU A 348 -2.53 -6.51 14.21
CA GLU A 348 -1.86 -6.72 12.93
C GLU A 348 -1.76 -8.19 12.57
N THR A 349 -1.44 -9.08 13.52
CA THR A 349 -1.40 -10.53 13.28
C THR A 349 -2.70 -11.03 12.63
N TYR A 350 -3.86 -10.65 13.17
CA TYR A 350 -5.16 -10.97 12.58
C TYR A 350 -5.32 -10.36 11.19
N VAL A 351 -5.04 -9.08 11.05
CA VAL A 351 -5.31 -8.34 9.81
C VAL A 351 -4.45 -8.81 8.65
N PHE A 352 -3.18 -9.15 8.88
CA PHE A 352 -2.33 -9.73 7.83
C PHE A 352 -2.81 -11.11 7.43
N ALA A 353 -3.26 -11.96 8.36
CA ALA A 353 -3.87 -13.25 8.01
C ALA A 353 -5.18 -13.09 7.22
N ILE A 354 -6.05 -12.16 7.63
CA ILE A 354 -7.28 -11.83 6.90
C ILE A 354 -6.94 -11.34 5.49
N ALA A 355 -5.96 -10.43 5.36
CA ALA A 355 -5.51 -9.93 4.06
C ALA A 355 -4.94 -11.06 3.18
N GLY A 356 -4.20 -12.02 3.76
CA GLY A 356 -3.75 -13.22 3.07
C GLY A 356 -4.90 -14.10 2.56
N CYS A 357 -5.96 -14.26 3.34
CA CYS A 357 -7.16 -14.99 2.92
C CYS A 357 -7.86 -14.27 1.76
N HIS A 358 -8.02 -12.95 1.86
CA HIS A 358 -8.69 -12.15 0.84
C HIS A 358 -7.91 -12.13 -0.48
N THR A 359 -6.59 -11.96 -0.43
CA THR A 359 -5.75 -11.99 -1.65
C THR A 359 -5.79 -13.34 -2.36
N ALA A 360 -5.97 -14.44 -1.61
CA ALA A 360 -6.23 -15.78 -2.14
C ALA A 360 -7.69 -16.01 -2.60
N GLY A 361 -8.60 -15.05 -2.40
CA GLY A 361 -10.02 -15.14 -2.77
C GLY A 361 -10.91 -15.89 -1.76
N HIS A 362 -10.40 -16.23 -0.58
CA HIS A 362 -11.14 -16.96 0.46
C HIS A 362 -11.86 -16.01 1.42
N ALA A 363 -12.98 -15.45 0.96
CA ALA A 363 -13.80 -14.50 1.75
C ALA A 363 -14.29 -15.07 3.09
N ALA A 364 -14.80 -16.31 3.11
CA ALA A 364 -15.38 -16.91 4.32
C ALA A 364 -14.39 -17.05 5.49
N HIS A 365 -13.14 -17.46 5.21
CA HIS A 365 -12.09 -17.56 6.24
C HIS A 365 -11.66 -16.18 6.74
N GLY A 366 -11.58 -15.20 5.83
CA GLY A 366 -11.33 -13.80 6.20
C GLY A 366 -12.42 -13.22 7.09
N GLU A 367 -13.70 -13.50 6.78
CA GLU A 367 -14.86 -13.06 7.58
C GLU A 367 -14.91 -13.72 8.97
N ALA A 368 -14.55 -15.00 9.07
CA ALA A 368 -14.46 -15.71 10.35
C ALA A 368 -13.39 -15.07 11.26
N LEU A 369 -12.18 -14.86 10.75
CA LEU A 369 -11.10 -14.19 11.48
C LEU A 369 -11.46 -12.74 11.82
N TRP A 370 -12.15 -12.04 10.93
CA TRP A 370 -12.64 -10.69 11.18
C TRP A 370 -13.64 -10.61 12.34
N THR A 371 -14.47 -11.64 12.51
CA THR A 371 -15.41 -11.73 13.63
C THR A 371 -14.66 -11.81 14.95
N ILE A 372 -13.63 -12.66 15.04
CA ILE A 372 -12.75 -12.78 16.21
C ILE A 372 -11.99 -11.47 16.46
N PHE A 373 -11.46 -10.85 15.40
CA PHE A 373 -10.77 -9.56 15.49
C PHE A 373 -11.67 -8.50 16.14
N LYS A 374 -12.94 -8.41 15.73
CA LYS A 374 -13.90 -7.40 16.23
C LYS A 374 -14.28 -7.58 17.70
N GLU A 375 -14.09 -8.76 18.29
CA GLU A 375 -14.33 -8.99 19.71
C GLU A 375 -13.28 -8.30 20.60
N THR A 376 -12.04 -8.20 20.10
CA THR A 376 -10.88 -7.72 20.89
C THR A 376 -10.36 -6.37 20.40
N TYR A 377 -10.46 -6.10 19.11
CA TYR A 377 -9.81 -4.97 18.45
C TYR A 377 -10.77 -4.18 17.56
N THR A 378 -10.36 -2.96 17.23
CA THR A 378 -11.03 -2.12 16.23
C THR A 378 -10.06 -1.83 15.09
N LEU A 379 -10.55 -1.36 13.95
CA LEU A 379 -9.66 -0.92 12.86
C LEU A 379 -8.74 0.23 13.26
N ARG A 380 -9.10 0.97 14.32
CA ARG A 380 -8.25 2.02 14.89
C ARG A 380 -7.07 1.45 15.68
N SER A 381 -7.12 0.17 16.05
CA SER A 381 -6.01 -0.54 16.65
C SER A 381 -4.90 -0.87 15.64
N LEU A 382 -5.01 -0.48 14.36
CA LEU A 382 -4.05 -0.77 13.29
C LEU A 382 -3.18 0.45 12.96
N HIS A 383 -1.95 0.19 12.53
CA HIS A 383 -1.13 1.16 11.81
C HIS A 383 -1.74 1.47 10.43
N SER A 384 -1.59 2.70 9.94
CA SER A 384 -2.18 3.18 8.68
C SER A 384 -1.81 2.33 7.47
N GLU A 385 -0.57 1.85 7.43
CA GLU A 385 -0.07 0.96 6.37
C GLU A 385 -0.72 -0.43 6.44
N ALA A 386 -0.84 -1.02 7.64
CA ALA A 386 -1.56 -2.28 7.82
C ALA A 386 -3.06 -2.15 7.47
N LEU A 387 -3.68 -1.02 7.85
CA LEU A 387 -5.05 -0.70 7.46
C LEU A 387 -5.18 -0.55 5.93
N LEU A 388 -4.24 0.13 5.28
CA LEU A 388 -4.22 0.25 3.82
C LEU A 388 -4.12 -1.12 3.14
N ILE A 389 -3.23 -1.98 3.62
CA ILE A 389 -3.04 -3.35 3.13
C ILE A 389 -4.35 -4.14 3.23
N PHE A 390 -4.98 -4.06 4.39
CA PHE A 390 -6.26 -4.68 4.63
C PHE A 390 -7.34 -4.17 3.67
N LEU A 391 -7.51 -2.85 3.54
CA LEU A 391 -8.48 -2.24 2.64
C LEU A 391 -8.24 -2.62 1.17
N GLN A 392 -6.98 -2.66 0.74
CA GLN A 392 -6.64 -3.11 -0.62
C GLN A 392 -6.94 -4.60 -0.82
N SER A 393 -6.71 -5.45 0.20
CA SER A 393 -7.01 -6.88 0.13
C SER A 393 -8.50 -7.15 -0.11
N LEU A 394 -9.40 -6.31 0.43
CA LEU A 394 -10.85 -6.46 0.27
C LEU A 394 -11.28 -6.39 -1.20
N ARG A 395 -10.51 -5.73 -2.07
CA ARG A 395 -10.81 -5.64 -3.51
C ARG A 395 -10.85 -7.01 -4.20
N HIS A 396 -10.15 -8.01 -3.68
CA HIS A 396 -10.19 -9.39 -4.18
C HIS A 396 -11.47 -10.15 -3.81
N VAL A 397 -12.15 -9.72 -2.74
CA VAL A 397 -13.36 -10.37 -2.21
C VAL A 397 -14.59 -9.47 -2.24
N VAL A 398 -14.51 -8.28 -2.84
CA VAL A 398 -15.59 -7.28 -2.91
C VAL A 398 -16.92 -7.82 -3.47
N ARG A 399 -16.88 -8.86 -4.30
CA ARG A 399 -18.08 -9.51 -4.87
C ARG A 399 -18.71 -10.56 -3.96
N THR A 400 -17.92 -11.17 -3.09
CA THR A 400 -18.30 -12.35 -2.32
C THR A 400 -18.47 -12.03 -0.83
N SER A 401 -17.76 -11.03 -0.33
CA SER A 401 -17.78 -10.63 1.06
C SER A 401 -18.80 -9.55 1.33
N SER A 402 -19.66 -9.79 2.33
CA SER A 402 -20.72 -8.86 2.72
C SER A 402 -20.26 -7.79 3.71
N ILE A 403 -19.12 -8.01 4.38
CA ILE A 403 -18.61 -7.13 5.43
C ILE A 403 -17.97 -5.83 4.90
N VAL A 404 -17.63 -5.75 3.61
CA VAL A 404 -16.86 -4.64 3.03
C VAL A 404 -17.56 -3.28 3.23
N GLY A 405 -18.86 -3.22 2.96
CA GLY A 405 -19.64 -1.98 3.11
C GLY A 405 -19.71 -1.50 4.55
N PRO A 406 -20.23 -2.32 5.49
CA PRO A 406 -20.25 -1.99 6.91
C PRO A 406 -18.89 -1.55 7.46
N LEU A 407 -17.81 -2.19 7.00
CA LEU A 407 -16.45 -1.88 7.44
C LEU A 407 -16.03 -0.45 7.07
N VAL A 408 -16.27 -0.05 5.82
CA VAL A 408 -15.96 1.31 5.38
C VAL A 408 -16.85 2.34 6.08
N GLU A 409 -18.11 2.01 6.34
CA GLU A 409 -19.01 2.88 7.11
C GLU A 409 -18.52 3.11 8.53
N ASP A 410 -18.12 2.05 9.23
CA ASP A 410 -17.60 2.11 10.60
C ASP A 410 -16.38 3.05 10.68
N LEU A 411 -15.45 2.93 9.72
CA LEU A 411 -14.26 3.81 9.60
C LEU A 411 -14.61 5.28 9.40
N VAL A 412 -15.64 5.56 8.60
CA VAL A 412 -16.02 6.93 8.25
C VAL A 412 -16.84 7.58 9.37
N ARG A 413 -17.67 6.81 10.07
CA ARG A 413 -18.62 7.31 11.07
C ARG A 413 -17.98 7.70 12.40
N ASP A 414 -16.86 7.10 12.76
CA ASP A 414 -16.21 7.41 14.04
C ASP A 414 -15.63 8.84 14.11
N GLY A 415 -15.50 9.53 12.97
CA GLY A 415 -15.05 10.92 12.87
C GLY A 415 -13.59 11.15 13.28
N LYS A 416 -12.78 10.11 13.49
CA LYS A 416 -11.42 10.22 14.06
C LYS A 416 -10.35 10.66 13.06
N GLY A 417 -10.72 11.00 11.82
CA GLY A 417 -9.80 11.28 10.72
C GLY A 417 -9.19 9.98 10.16
N LEU A 418 -8.57 10.05 8.98
CA LEU A 418 -7.98 8.88 8.34
C LEU A 418 -6.73 9.31 7.55
N GLU A 419 -5.70 8.48 7.58
CA GLU A 419 -4.52 8.67 6.74
C GLU A 419 -4.89 8.63 5.26
N ARG A 420 -4.13 9.39 4.47
CA ARG A 420 -4.50 9.73 3.10
C ARG A 420 -4.74 8.50 2.21
N GLN A 421 -3.81 7.54 2.23
CA GLN A 421 -3.90 6.35 1.38
C GLN A 421 -5.05 5.44 1.79
N ALA A 422 -5.35 5.36 3.09
CA ALA A 422 -6.50 4.62 3.59
C ALA A 422 -7.83 5.28 3.19
N ALA A 423 -7.89 6.61 3.14
CA ALA A 423 -9.05 7.34 2.61
C ALA A 423 -9.26 7.07 1.11
N VAL A 424 -8.20 7.09 0.30
CA VAL A 424 -8.26 6.72 -1.12
C VAL A 424 -8.70 5.27 -1.31
N ALA A 425 -8.15 4.32 -0.54
CA ALA A 425 -8.54 2.91 -0.60
C ALA A 425 -10.02 2.70 -0.22
N SER A 426 -10.51 3.43 0.79
CA SER A 426 -11.92 3.41 1.20
C SER A 426 -12.84 3.95 0.09
N LEU A 427 -12.44 5.03 -0.58
CA LEU A 427 -13.15 5.57 -1.76
C LEU A 427 -13.17 4.56 -2.92
N GLN A 428 -12.05 3.87 -3.17
CA GLN A 428 -11.98 2.81 -4.18
C GLN A 428 -12.98 1.67 -3.90
N LEU A 429 -13.07 1.22 -2.64
CA LEU A 429 -14.03 0.19 -2.24
C LEU A 429 -15.48 0.68 -2.42
N LEU A 430 -15.82 1.89 -1.96
CA LEU A 430 -17.16 2.46 -2.10
C LEU A 430 -17.59 2.66 -3.56
N SER A 431 -16.65 2.91 -4.47
CA SER A 431 -16.93 3.07 -5.90
C SER A 431 -17.30 1.77 -6.63
N SER A 432 -17.22 0.62 -5.96
CA SER A 432 -17.61 -0.67 -6.53
C SER A 432 -19.12 -0.93 -6.41
N ASN A 433 -19.76 -1.35 -7.51
CA ASN A 433 -21.19 -1.70 -7.52
C ASN A 433 -21.60 -2.74 -6.48
N HIS A 434 -20.69 -3.65 -6.14
CA HIS A 434 -20.99 -4.79 -5.26
C HIS A 434 -21.04 -4.42 -3.76
N VAL A 435 -20.52 -3.25 -3.38
CA VAL A 435 -20.45 -2.84 -1.97
C VAL A 435 -21.78 -2.21 -1.54
N LYS A 436 -22.47 -2.82 -0.58
CA LYS A 436 -23.74 -2.29 -0.03
C LYS A 436 -23.49 -1.56 1.29
N THR A 437 -23.94 -0.31 1.36
CA THR A 437 -23.85 0.58 2.53
C THR A 437 -25.26 0.88 3.04
N ARG A 438 -25.42 1.08 4.35
CA ARG A 438 -26.66 1.59 4.98
C ARG A 438 -26.84 3.08 4.73
N GLU A 439 -25.75 3.85 4.78
CA GLU A 439 -25.70 5.27 4.45
C GLU A 439 -25.47 5.46 2.95
N GLN A 440 -26.02 6.54 2.39
CA GLN A 440 -25.85 6.86 0.97
C GLN A 440 -24.36 7.07 0.64
N ARG A 441 -23.88 6.44 -0.44
CA ARG A 441 -22.44 6.41 -0.75
C ARG A 441 -21.84 7.79 -0.96
N TRP A 442 -22.60 8.71 -1.55
CA TRP A 442 -22.13 10.08 -1.78
C TRP A 442 -21.89 10.84 -0.45
N VAL A 443 -22.64 10.54 0.61
CA VAL A 443 -22.44 11.16 1.95
C VAL A 443 -21.15 10.64 2.58
N LEU A 444 -20.91 9.33 2.51
CA LEU A 444 -19.67 8.71 2.99
C LEU A 444 -18.45 9.20 2.19
N ALA A 445 -18.58 9.29 0.86
CA ALA A 445 -17.55 9.83 -0.01
C ALA A 445 -17.21 11.29 0.34
N MET A 446 -18.21 12.11 0.67
CA MET A 446 -17.95 13.49 1.09
C MET A 446 -17.14 13.57 2.39
N LYS A 447 -17.45 12.72 3.37
CA LYS A 447 -16.68 12.64 4.63
C LYS A 447 -15.25 12.13 4.37
N LEU A 448 -15.08 11.17 3.48
CA LEU A 448 -13.75 10.67 3.09
C LEU A 448 -12.92 11.73 2.37
N LEU A 449 -13.54 12.56 1.53
CA LEU A 449 -12.85 13.71 0.92
C LEU A 449 -12.43 14.74 1.97
N ASP A 450 -13.26 15.00 2.98
CA ASP A 450 -12.89 15.88 4.10
C ASP A 450 -11.67 15.33 4.87
N MET A 451 -11.63 14.02 5.10
CA MET A 451 -10.48 13.36 5.74
C MET A 451 -9.25 13.36 4.82
N TYR A 452 -9.42 13.16 3.53
CA TYR A 452 -8.36 13.21 2.53
C TYR A 452 -7.69 14.60 2.49
N ASP A 453 -8.48 15.67 2.41
CA ASP A 453 -8.02 17.05 2.34
C ASP A 453 -7.30 17.50 3.63
N ALA A 454 -7.60 16.85 4.77
CA ALA A 454 -6.94 17.13 6.03
C ALA A 454 -5.48 16.64 6.11
N ASN A 455 -5.00 15.91 5.09
CA ASN A 455 -3.64 15.40 4.97
C ASN A 455 -2.81 16.23 3.96
N PRO A 456 -1.48 16.30 4.10
CA PRO A 456 -0.63 17.03 3.17
C PRO A 456 -0.65 16.42 1.76
N TRP A 457 -0.71 17.28 0.74
CA TRP A 457 -0.74 16.90 -0.67
C TRP A 457 0.67 16.48 -1.17
N PRO A 458 0.81 15.62 -2.20
CA PRO A 458 2.10 15.17 -2.68
C PRO A 458 2.73 16.37 -3.39
N GLN A 459 3.97 16.66 -3.01
CA GLN A 459 4.69 17.78 -3.59
C GLN A 459 5.11 17.48 -5.03
N GLN A 460 5.30 16.20 -5.38
CA GLN A 460 5.61 15.76 -6.73
C GLN A 460 4.37 15.83 -7.65
N PRO A 461 4.41 16.60 -8.76
CA PRO A 461 3.24 16.80 -9.63
C PRO A 461 2.70 15.51 -10.27
N LEU A 462 3.58 14.60 -10.68
CA LEU A 462 3.17 13.32 -11.29
C LEU A 462 2.46 12.41 -10.27
N ALA A 463 3.00 12.28 -9.06
CA ALA A 463 2.38 11.51 -7.99
C ALA A 463 1.01 12.10 -7.59
N ARG A 464 0.92 13.43 -7.55
CA ARG A 464 -0.34 14.14 -7.33
C ARG A 464 -1.36 13.83 -8.43
N LYS A 465 -0.96 13.92 -9.71
CA LYS A 465 -1.83 13.60 -10.84
C LYS A 465 -2.38 12.17 -10.76
N THR A 466 -1.50 11.18 -10.55
CA THR A 466 -1.92 9.77 -10.50
C THR A 466 -2.91 9.48 -9.38
N GLU A 467 -2.71 10.11 -8.22
CA GLU A 467 -3.58 9.88 -7.08
C GLU A 467 -4.92 10.63 -7.23
N LEU A 468 -4.90 11.88 -7.66
CA LEU A 468 -6.12 12.64 -7.93
C LEU A 468 -6.97 12.00 -9.02
N GLN A 469 -6.36 11.48 -10.09
CA GLN A 469 -7.10 10.73 -11.10
C GLN A 469 -7.85 9.52 -10.51
N THR A 470 -7.27 8.87 -9.50
CA THR A 470 -7.93 7.78 -8.78
C THR A 470 -9.11 8.29 -7.96
N VAL A 471 -8.91 9.37 -7.17
CA VAL A 471 -9.97 9.99 -6.36
C VAL A 471 -11.12 10.48 -7.25
N PHE A 472 -10.82 11.19 -8.33
CA PHE A 472 -11.80 11.74 -9.26
C PHE A 472 -12.59 10.64 -9.95
N ARG A 473 -11.91 9.59 -10.42
CA ARG A 473 -12.57 8.40 -10.96
C ARG A 473 -13.56 7.82 -9.95
N CYS A 474 -13.15 7.60 -8.70
CA CYS A 474 -14.05 7.05 -7.67
C CYS A 474 -15.25 7.96 -7.42
N CYS A 475 -15.06 9.28 -7.37
CA CYS A 475 -16.14 10.24 -7.19
C CYS A 475 -17.12 10.24 -8.37
N HIS A 476 -16.63 10.15 -9.61
CA HIS A 476 -17.47 10.08 -10.81
C HIS A 476 -18.28 8.78 -10.87
N LEU A 477 -17.68 7.65 -10.49
CA LEU A 477 -18.39 6.37 -10.38
C LEU A 477 -19.50 6.45 -9.33
N ILE A 478 -19.20 6.91 -8.12
CA ILE A 478 -20.20 7.07 -7.05
C ILE A 478 -21.29 8.07 -7.47
N SER A 479 -20.92 9.16 -8.14
CA SER A 479 -21.88 10.16 -8.63
C SER A 479 -22.86 9.57 -9.63
N ALA A 480 -22.38 8.75 -10.57
CA ALA A 480 -23.21 8.10 -11.58
C ALA A 480 -24.15 7.05 -10.96
N MET A 481 -23.69 6.32 -9.93
CA MET A 481 -24.50 5.33 -9.23
C MET A 481 -25.63 5.93 -8.38
N GLU A 482 -25.41 7.11 -7.81
CA GLU A 482 -26.33 7.77 -6.86
C GLU A 482 -27.07 8.97 -7.51
N SER A 483 -27.22 8.96 -8.83
CA SER A 483 -27.91 10.03 -9.57
C SER A 483 -29.38 10.14 -9.13
N PRO A 484 -29.93 11.35 -8.89
CA PRO A 484 -29.34 12.67 -9.17
C PRO A 484 -28.52 13.26 -8.00
N HIS A 485 -28.59 12.70 -6.80
CA HIS A 485 -27.96 13.25 -5.59
C HIS A 485 -26.43 13.23 -5.65
N GLY A 486 -25.85 12.27 -6.37
CA GLY A 486 -24.43 12.13 -6.60
C GLY A 486 -23.75 13.36 -7.22
N THR A 487 -24.47 14.15 -8.02
CA THR A 487 -23.95 15.38 -8.66
C THR A 487 -23.41 16.41 -7.64
N ARG A 488 -23.94 16.40 -6.40
CA ARG A 488 -23.48 17.25 -5.30
C ARG A 488 -22.04 16.96 -4.89
N LEU A 489 -21.62 15.69 -4.98
CA LEU A 489 -20.25 15.25 -4.68
C LEU A 489 -19.25 15.93 -5.63
N ILE A 490 -19.52 15.85 -6.94
CA ILE A 490 -18.66 16.44 -7.97
C ILE A 490 -18.65 17.96 -7.87
N ALA A 491 -19.81 18.59 -7.63
CA ALA A 491 -19.89 20.05 -7.46
C ALA A 491 -19.07 20.55 -6.26
N LYS A 492 -19.13 19.87 -5.11
CA LYS A 492 -18.34 20.23 -3.92
C LYS A 492 -16.85 19.98 -4.14
N LEU A 493 -16.47 18.87 -4.78
CA LEU A 493 -15.08 18.57 -5.14
C LEU A 493 -14.51 19.64 -6.09
N ARG A 494 -15.25 19.99 -7.15
CA ARG A 494 -14.84 21.06 -8.08
C ARG A 494 -14.63 22.38 -7.37
N ARG A 495 -15.58 22.79 -6.51
CA ARG A 495 -15.46 24.03 -5.73
C ARG A 495 -14.17 24.05 -4.91
N ARG A 496 -13.86 22.95 -4.21
CA ARG A 496 -12.62 22.85 -3.43
C ARG A 496 -11.35 22.94 -4.27
N LEU A 497 -11.30 22.28 -5.43
CA LEU A 497 -10.15 22.38 -6.32
C LEU A 497 -9.95 23.81 -6.81
N VAL A 498 -11.05 24.51 -7.15
CA VAL A 498 -11.01 25.92 -7.54
C VAL A 498 -10.52 26.80 -6.38
N ASP A 499 -10.98 26.54 -5.16
CA ASP A 499 -10.57 27.31 -3.97
C ASP A 499 -9.07 27.12 -3.64
N ILE A 500 -8.52 25.93 -3.87
CA ILE A 500 -7.12 25.59 -3.53
C ILE A 500 -6.15 25.94 -4.67
N PHE A 501 -6.49 25.61 -5.91
CA PHE A 501 -5.58 25.70 -7.07
C PHE A 501 -5.98 26.77 -8.09
N GLY A 502 -7.19 27.33 -7.99
CA GLY A 502 -7.75 28.26 -8.96
C GLY A 502 -8.54 27.58 -10.08
N SER A 503 -9.39 28.35 -10.76
CA SER A 503 -10.32 27.84 -11.79
C SER A 503 -9.65 27.40 -13.09
N LEU A 504 -8.41 27.81 -13.32
CA LEU A 504 -7.62 27.52 -14.52
C LEU A 504 -6.53 26.47 -14.25
N SER A 505 -6.60 25.77 -13.12
CA SER A 505 -5.59 24.78 -12.74
C SER A 505 -5.74 23.48 -13.54
N ALA A 506 -4.63 22.75 -13.69
CA ALA A 506 -4.62 21.44 -14.33
C ALA A 506 -5.47 20.42 -13.55
N GLU A 507 -5.58 20.54 -12.23
CA GLU A 507 -6.40 19.66 -11.39
C GLU A 507 -7.90 19.78 -11.71
N VAL A 508 -8.39 20.98 -12.02
CA VAL A 508 -9.79 21.19 -12.45
C VAL A 508 -10.03 20.58 -13.82
N GLU A 509 -9.09 20.74 -14.76
CA GLU A 509 -9.14 20.07 -16.06
C GLU A 509 -9.14 18.54 -15.88
N TRP A 510 -8.25 17.98 -15.05
CA TRP A 510 -8.20 16.54 -14.79
C TRP A 510 -9.50 15.99 -14.18
N LEU A 511 -10.20 16.78 -13.36
CA LEU A 511 -11.52 16.40 -12.85
C LEU A 511 -12.55 16.29 -13.98
N ASP A 512 -12.51 17.21 -14.95
CA ASP A 512 -13.41 17.18 -16.10
C ASP A 512 -13.07 16.02 -17.05
N ASP A 513 -11.78 15.79 -17.31
CA ASP A 513 -11.26 14.67 -18.11
C ASP A 513 -11.69 13.30 -17.57
N THR A 514 -11.71 13.15 -16.25
CA THR A 514 -12.05 11.89 -15.57
C THR A 514 -13.55 11.59 -15.55
N SER A 515 -14.41 12.52 -16.00
CA SER A 515 -15.85 12.28 -16.14
C SER A 515 -16.17 11.11 -17.07
N ILE A 516 -15.28 10.76 -18.01
CA ILE A 516 -15.43 9.62 -18.90
C ILE A 516 -15.61 8.28 -18.13
N TYR A 517 -15.08 8.17 -16.91
CA TYR A 517 -15.25 6.97 -16.09
C TYR A 517 -16.68 6.76 -15.59
N ALA A 518 -17.50 7.83 -15.49
CA ALA A 518 -18.90 7.72 -15.10
C ALA A 518 -19.68 6.80 -16.05
N LEU A 519 -19.27 6.71 -17.33
CA LEU A 519 -19.86 5.78 -18.31
C LEU A 519 -19.88 4.33 -17.83
N GLN A 520 -19.01 3.91 -16.91
CA GLN A 520 -19.02 2.54 -16.37
C GLN A 520 -20.28 2.22 -15.55
N MET A 521 -20.93 3.23 -14.98
CA MET A 521 -22.08 3.06 -14.08
C MET A 521 -23.35 3.75 -14.58
N THR A 522 -23.24 4.70 -15.52
CA THR A 522 -24.39 5.41 -16.07
C THR A 522 -25.35 4.44 -16.77
N SER A 523 -26.62 4.54 -16.41
CA SER A 523 -27.77 3.84 -16.99
C SER A 523 -28.68 4.73 -17.84
N ASN A 524 -28.43 6.05 -17.86
CA ASN A 524 -29.16 7.00 -18.69
C ASN A 524 -28.40 7.27 -19.99
N TRP A 525 -29.04 6.99 -21.12
CA TRP A 525 -28.44 7.13 -22.44
C TRP A 525 -28.14 8.58 -22.84
N GLU A 526 -28.96 9.56 -22.45
CA GLU A 526 -28.73 10.99 -22.74
C GLU A 526 -27.49 11.49 -22.00
N GLU A 527 -27.38 11.08 -20.74
CA GLU A 527 -26.23 11.40 -19.89
C GLU A 527 -24.97 10.73 -20.43
N ALA A 528 -25.04 9.46 -20.84
CA ALA A 528 -23.92 8.73 -21.42
C ALA A 528 -23.37 9.40 -22.70
N ILE A 529 -24.26 9.78 -23.64
CA ILE A 529 -23.86 10.52 -24.84
C ILE A 529 -23.26 11.88 -24.46
N SER A 530 -23.89 12.62 -23.54
CA SER A 530 -23.38 13.93 -23.11
C SER A 530 -22.01 13.84 -22.45
N ILE A 531 -21.73 12.80 -21.66
CA ILE A 531 -20.42 12.59 -21.03
C ILE A 531 -19.37 12.33 -22.12
N TYR A 532 -19.67 11.43 -23.06
CA TYR A 532 -18.74 11.11 -24.15
C TYR A 532 -18.47 12.32 -25.05
N ASP A 533 -19.50 13.08 -25.43
CA ASP A 533 -19.33 14.27 -26.26
C ASP A 533 -18.50 15.35 -25.57
N ARG A 534 -18.69 15.54 -24.26
CA ARG A 534 -17.90 16.52 -23.48
C ARG A 534 -16.44 16.09 -23.34
N ALA A 535 -16.20 14.80 -23.07
CA ALA A 535 -14.87 14.26 -22.85
C ALA A 535 -14.09 14.06 -24.16
N VAL A 536 -14.75 13.70 -25.27
CA VAL A 536 -14.11 13.31 -26.53
C VAL A 536 -14.60 14.16 -27.70
N GLY A 537 -15.92 14.23 -27.94
CA GLY A 537 -16.50 14.80 -29.15
C GLY A 537 -16.20 16.30 -29.36
N ARG A 538 -16.08 17.07 -28.28
CA ARG A 538 -15.82 18.52 -28.31
C ARG A 538 -14.34 18.88 -28.17
N ARG A 539 -13.44 17.89 -28.03
CA ARG A 539 -11.99 18.14 -27.93
C ARG A 539 -11.33 18.32 -29.28
N GLU A 540 -10.25 19.09 -29.29
CA GLU A 540 -9.38 19.11 -30.45
C GLU A 540 -8.70 17.74 -30.64
N PRO A 541 -8.49 17.27 -31.88
CA PRO A 541 -7.85 15.97 -32.15
C PRO A 541 -6.47 15.81 -31.49
N LYS A 542 -5.73 16.91 -31.31
CA LYS A 542 -4.41 16.93 -30.65
C LYS A 542 -4.48 16.65 -29.14
N GLN A 543 -5.63 16.85 -28.52
CA GLN A 543 -5.84 16.71 -27.07
C GLN A 543 -6.38 15.32 -26.69
N VAL A 544 -6.89 14.56 -27.66
CA VAL A 544 -7.43 13.19 -27.47
C VAL A 544 -6.38 12.20 -26.90
N PRO A 545 -5.09 12.25 -27.29
CA PRO A 545 -4.08 11.37 -26.69
C PRO A 545 -3.82 11.60 -25.19
N TYR A 546 -4.22 12.75 -24.65
CA TYR A 546 -4.01 13.10 -23.24
C TYR A 546 -5.16 12.68 -22.32
N LEU A 547 -6.17 11.98 -22.86
CA LEU A 547 -7.25 11.39 -22.07
C LEU A 547 -6.70 10.42 -21.01
N PRO A 548 -7.39 10.29 -19.85
CA PRO A 548 -6.97 9.36 -18.80
C PRO A 548 -7.12 7.89 -19.21
N ILE A 549 -7.86 7.60 -20.30
CA ILE A 549 -8.00 6.28 -20.89
C ILE A 549 -7.78 6.33 -22.41
N PRO A 550 -7.34 5.24 -23.03
CA PRO A 550 -7.27 5.14 -24.48
C PRO A 550 -8.63 5.38 -25.14
N LEU A 551 -8.66 6.11 -26.27
CA LEU A 551 -9.89 6.42 -27.01
C LEU A 551 -10.72 5.16 -27.32
N ARG A 552 -10.06 4.06 -27.70
CA ARG A 552 -10.73 2.77 -27.95
C ARG A 552 -11.55 2.29 -26.75
N GLN A 553 -11.02 2.45 -25.54
CA GLN A 553 -11.70 2.08 -24.31
C GLN A 553 -12.88 3.02 -24.02
N ALA A 554 -12.71 4.33 -24.24
CA ALA A 554 -13.80 5.30 -24.11
C ALA A 554 -14.98 4.99 -25.05
N LYS A 555 -14.69 4.64 -26.31
CA LYS A 555 -15.71 4.23 -27.30
C LYS A 555 -16.47 2.98 -26.83
N MET A 556 -15.74 1.95 -26.36
CA MET A 556 -16.38 0.73 -25.84
C MET A 556 -17.26 1.02 -24.62
N MET A 557 -16.77 1.83 -23.67
CA MET A 557 -17.52 2.19 -22.46
C MET A 557 -18.82 2.94 -22.78
N LEU A 558 -18.84 3.80 -23.80
CA LEU A 558 -20.08 4.42 -24.27
C LEU A 558 -21.07 3.37 -24.78
N VAL A 559 -20.63 2.45 -25.64
CA VAL A 559 -21.50 1.42 -26.20
C VAL A 559 -22.03 0.49 -25.09
N GLU A 560 -21.20 0.11 -24.12
CA GLU A 560 -21.62 -0.65 -22.95
C GLU A 560 -22.67 0.10 -22.11
N ALA A 561 -22.52 1.42 -21.94
CA ALA A 561 -23.51 2.24 -21.24
C ALA A 561 -24.84 2.30 -21.98
N LEU A 562 -24.81 2.40 -23.32
CA LEU A 562 -26.01 2.37 -24.15
C LEU A 562 -26.71 1.01 -24.07
N VAL A 563 -25.97 -0.10 -24.17
CA VAL A 563 -26.50 -1.46 -23.98
C VAL A 563 -27.17 -1.60 -22.61
N ARG A 564 -26.51 -1.14 -21.53
CA ARG A 564 -27.09 -1.14 -20.18
C ARG A 564 -28.38 -0.33 -20.10
N SER A 565 -28.41 0.85 -20.74
CA SER A 565 -29.60 1.71 -20.76
C SER A 565 -30.77 1.01 -21.46
N CYS A 566 -30.52 0.29 -22.55
CA CYS A 566 -31.53 -0.50 -23.26
C CYS A 566 -32.05 -1.67 -22.41
N LYS A 567 -31.17 -2.38 -21.69
CA LYS A 567 -31.57 -3.51 -20.83
C LYS A 567 -32.49 -3.10 -19.69
N LEU A 568 -32.22 -1.98 -19.03
CA LEU A 568 -33.02 -1.52 -17.90
C LEU A 568 -34.47 -1.19 -18.33
N MET A 569 -34.66 -0.70 -19.55
CA MET A 569 -36.01 -0.48 -20.09
C MET A 569 -36.76 -1.80 -20.39
N GLU A 570 -36.06 -2.89 -20.69
CA GLU A 570 -36.69 -4.21 -20.85
C GLU A 570 -37.13 -4.80 -19.50
N GLU A 571 -36.36 -4.57 -18.42
CA GLU A 571 -36.64 -5.09 -17.06
C GLU A 571 -37.78 -4.35 -16.35
N ASP A 572 -37.91 -3.03 -16.53
CA ASP A 572 -39.02 -2.23 -15.96
C ASP A 572 -40.40 -2.59 -16.57
N GLY A 573 -40.42 -3.29 -17.71
CA GLY A 573 -41.64 -3.73 -18.41
C GLY A 573 -42.29 -5.01 -17.89
N GLU A 574 -41.66 -5.73 -16.94
CA GLU A 574 -42.20 -6.99 -16.37
C GLU A 574 -43.18 -6.78 -15.19
N SER A 575 -43.88 -5.63 -15.11
CA SER A 575 -44.98 -5.47 -14.15
C SER A 575 -46.24 -6.20 -14.62
N PHE A 576 -46.62 -7.23 -13.87
CA PHE A 576 -47.65 -8.25 -14.20
C PHE A 576 -49.10 -7.72 -14.41
N LEU A 577 -49.35 -6.40 -14.35
CA LEU A 577 -50.67 -5.78 -14.52
C LEU A 577 -50.54 -4.31 -15.01
N VAL A 578 -50.11 -4.07 -16.25
CA VAL A 578 -50.16 -2.72 -16.87
C VAL A 578 -51.08 -2.73 -18.09
N ASP A 579 -51.70 -1.58 -18.34
CA ASP A 579 -52.60 -1.29 -19.47
C ASP A 579 -51.90 -1.54 -20.83
N GLU A 580 -52.61 -2.09 -21.81
CA GLU A 580 -52.04 -2.46 -23.13
C GLU A 580 -51.45 -1.22 -23.84
N ASP A 581 -52.08 -0.05 -23.66
CA ASP A 581 -51.61 1.24 -24.21
C ASP A 581 -50.27 1.69 -23.62
N THR A 582 -50.02 1.41 -22.34
CA THR A 582 -48.73 1.75 -21.70
C THR A 582 -47.62 0.80 -22.14
N GLN A 583 -47.92 -0.48 -22.34
CA GLN A 583 -46.95 -1.45 -22.86
C GLN A 583 -46.56 -1.16 -24.31
N GLU A 584 -47.50 -0.68 -25.14
CA GLU A 584 -47.21 -0.27 -26.51
C GLU A 584 -46.34 1.00 -26.55
N ALA A 585 -46.62 1.99 -25.69
CA ALA A 585 -45.81 3.20 -25.56
C ALA A 585 -44.38 2.92 -25.05
N ASP A 586 -44.23 2.03 -24.07
CA ASP A 586 -42.92 1.63 -23.54
C ASP A 586 -42.10 0.84 -24.57
N ARG A 587 -42.77 0.00 -25.36
CA ARG A 587 -42.16 -0.73 -26.48
C ARG A 587 -41.67 0.23 -27.57
N ASP A 588 -42.47 1.21 -27.96
CA ASP A 588 -42.07 2.22 -28.93
C ASP A 588 -40.88 3.06 -28.43
N ALA A 589 -40.88 3.42 -27.14
CA ALA A 589 -39.75 4.10 -26.51
C ALA A 589 -38.46 3.26 -26.55
N ALA A 590 -38.56 1.95 -26.28
CA ALA A 590 -37.43 1.01 -26.35
C ALA A 590 -36.89 0.84 -27.79
N VAL A 591 -37.77 0.82 -28.80
CA VAL A 591 -37.36 0.80 -30.23
C VAL A 591 -36.61 2.08 -30.59
N VAL A 592 -37.13 3.25 -30.22
CA VAL A 592 -36.47 4.54 -30.50
C VAL A 592 -35.10 4.63 -29.83
N LEU A 593 -34.99 4.15 -28.58
CA LEU A 593 -33.74 4.10 -27.84
C LEU A 593 -32.71 3.20 -28.54
N THR A 594 -33.09 1.97 -28.87
CA THR A 594 -32.19 0.98 -29.48
C THR A 594 -31.73 1.43 -30.87
N GLU A 595 -32.61 2.03 -31.68
CA GLU A 595 -32.24 2.65 -32.96
C GLU A 595 -31.22 3.76 -32.80
N ARG A 596 -31.43 4.63 -31.81
CA ARG A 596 -30.50 5.72 -31.50
C ARG A 596 -29.16 5.17 -31.03
N ALA A 597 -29.15 4.16 -30.16
CA ALA A 597 -27.93 3.51 -29.69
C ALA A 597 -27.13 2.88 -30.84
N LEU A 598 -27.81 2.22 -31.80
CA LEU A 598 -27.20 1.65 -33.00
C LEU A 598 -26.60 2.75 -33.91
N ALA A 599 -27.30 3.88 -34.08
CA ALA A 599 -26.81 5.00 -34.88
C ALA A 599 -25.56 5.64 -34.26
N VAL A 600 -25.57 5.89 -32.95
CA VAL A 600 -24.42 6.43 -32.20
C VAL A 600 -23.23 5.47 -32.28
N THR A 601 -23.46 4.17 -32.10
CA THR A 601 -22.40 3.16 -32.20
C THR A 601 -21.74 3.16 -33.58
N ARG A 602 -22.52 3.33 -34.66
CA ARG A 602 -21.94 3.45 -36.02
C ARG A 602 -21.19 4.76 -36.22
N ALA A 603 -21.67 5.87 -35.68
CA ALA A 603 -21.06 7.19 -35.85
C ALA A 603 -19.71 7.32 -35.14
N VAL A 604 -19.55 6.66 -33.99
CA VAL A 604 -18.36 6.79 -33.14
C VAL A 604 -17.17 5.96 -33.65
N TYR A 605 -17.42 4.91 -34.45
CA TYR A 605 -16.38 4.03 -35.00
C TYR A 605 -16.09 4.36 -36.47
N GLY A 606 -14.85 4.77 -36.76
CA GLY A 606 -14.38 5.03 -38.12
C GLY A 606 -13.97 3.75 -38.87
N SER A 607 -13.53 3.90 -40.12
CA SER A 607 -13.07 2.79 -40.98
C SER A 607 -11.87 2.03 -40.41
N ASP A 608 -11.03 2.73 -39.63
CA ASP A 608 -9.75 2.24 -39.14
C ASP A 608 -9.85 1.68 -37.71
N ASP A 609 -11.02 1.81 -37.06
CA ASP A 609 -11.24 1.35 -35.70
C ASP A 609 -11.63 -0.14 -35.65
N THR A 610 -11.24 -0.82 -34.56
CA THR A 610 -11.78 -2.16 -34.26
C THR A 610 -13.21 -2.05 -33.74
N PHE A 611 -14.18 -2.39 -34.60
CA PHE A 611 -15.61 -2.28 -34.30
C PHE A 611 -16.08 -3.32 -33.24
N PRO A 612 -16.91 -2.95 -32.25
CA PRO A 612 -17.35 -3.83 -31.16
C PRO A 612 -18.54 -4.70 -31.60
N HIS A 613 -18.26 -5.70 -32.45
CA HIS A 613 -19.31 -6.52 -33.06
C HIS A 613 -20.23 -7.24 -32.05
N HIS A 614 -19.74 -7.60 -30.86
CA HIS A 614 -20.57 -8.27 -29.84
C HIS A 614 -21.64 -7.34 -29.25
N LEU A 615 -21.25 -6.15 -28.74
CA LEU A 615 -22.21 -5.18 -28.19
C LEU A 615 -23.17 -4.67 -29.25
N TYR A 616 -22.69 -4.50 -30.48
CA TYR A 616 -23.54 -4.10 -31.60
C TYR A 616 -24.56 -5.17 -31.98
N ALA A 617 -24.17 -6.45 -31.95
CA ALA A 617 -25.09 -7.57 -32.15
C ALA A 617 -26.13 -7.62 -31.03
N GLU A 618 -25.73 -7.38 -29.78
CA GLU A 618 -26.61 -7.34 -28.62
C GLU A 618 -27.70 -6.25 -28.74
N LEU A 619 -27.33 -5.03 -29.16
CA LEU A 619 -28.30 -3.97 -29.48
C LEU A 619 -29.25 -4.37 -30.62
N LEU A 620 -28.77 -5.11 -31.62
CA LEU A 620 -29.61 -5.61 -32.72
C LEU A 620 -30.56 -6.73 -32.26
N VAL A 621 -30.18 -7.54 -31.28
CA VAL A 621 -31.07 -8.52 -30.66
C VAL A 621 -32.18 -7.81 -29.90
N MET A 622 -31.87 -6.77 -29.12
CA MET A 622 -32.88 -5.94 -28.42
C MET A 622 -33.84 -5.23 -29.40
N GLN A 623 -33.31 -4.74 -30.53
CA GLN A 623 -34.17 -4.20 -31.59
C GLN A 623 -35.08 -5.28 -32.19
N ALA A 624 -34.58 -6.52 -32.31
CA ALA A 624 -35.34 -7.66 -32.82
C ALA A 624 -36.42 -8.16 -31.86
N THR A 625 -36.22 -8.06 -30.54
CA THR A 625 -37.24 -8.41 -29.54
C THR A 625 -38.36 -7.36 -29.51
N CYS A 626 -38.00 -6.09 -29.66
CA CYS A 626 -38.96 -4.98 -29.63
C CYS A 626 -39.70 -4.73 -30.96
N ALA A 627 -39.24 -5.25 -32.10
CA ALA A 627 -39.86 -4.95 -33.41
C ALA A 627 -41.29 -5.49 -33.57
N ALA A 628 -42.21 -4.66 -34.06
CA ALA A 628 -43.63 -4.97 -34.21
C ALA A 628 -43.92 -6.05 -35.27
N SER A 629 -43.21 -6.02 -36.41
CA SER A 629 -43.46 -6.95 -37.52
C SER A 629 -42.54 -8.18 -37.50
N SER A 630 -43.08 -9.36 -37.82
CA SER A 630 -42.28 -10.61 -37.89
C SER A 630 -41.13 -10.53 -38.92
N SER A 631 -41.31 -9.80 -40.02
CA SER A 631 -40.27 -9.60 -41.03
C SER A 631 -39.10 -8.77 -40.50
N GLN A 632 -39.37 -7.68 -39.77
CA GLN A 632 -38.32 -6.87 -39.13
C GLN A 632 -37.60 -7.64 -38.03
N ARG A 633 -38.34 -8.36 -37.16
CA ARG A 633 -37.75 -9.21 -36.12
C ARG A 633 -36.71 -10.18 -36.68
N LYS A 634 -37.08 -10.91 -37.74
CA LYS A 634 -36.18 -11.84 -38.43
C LYS A 634 -34.98 -11.14 -39.07
N LEU A 635 -35.18 -9.96 -39.65
CA LEU A 635 -34.11 -9.20 -40.29
C LEU A 635 -33.07 -8.70 -39.28
N HIS A 636 -33.50 -8.13 -38.15
CA HIS A 636 -32.62 -7.66 -37.08
C HIS A 636 -31.88 -8.84 -36.40
N ALA A 637 -32.58 -9.95 -36.13
CA ALA A 637 -31.95 -11.15 -35.57
C ALA A 637 -30.89 -11.76 -36.50
N LEU A 638 -31.14 -11.82 -37.81
CA LEU A 638 -30.14 -12.26 -38.79
C LEU A 638 -28.94 -11.31 -38.87
N ALA A 639 -29.17 -10.00 -38.74
CA ALA A 639 -28.10 -9.01 -38.67
C ALA A 639 -27.26 -9.17 -37.39
N ALA A 640 -27.90 -9.46 -36.25
CA ALA A 640 -27.22 -9.76 -35.00
C ALA A 640 -26.33 -11.01 -35.13
N MET A 641 -26.85 -12.11 -35.70
CA MET A 641 -26.05 -13.33 -35.94
C MET A 641 -24.81 -13.07 -36.81
N ARG A 642 -24.93 -12.21 -37.83
CA ARG A 642 -23.78 -11.82 -38.68
C ARG A 642 -22.71 -11.03 -37.93
N HIS A 643 -23.09 -10.28 -36.90
CA HIS A 643 -22.16 -9.55 -36.07
C HIS A 643 -21.57 -10.43 -34.96
N PHE A 644 -22.37 -11.31 -34.34
CA PHE A 644 -21.85 -12.33 -33.42
C PHE A 644 -20.80 -13.23 -34.07
N SER A 645 -20.98 -13.63 -35.33
CA SER A 645 -19.99 -14.42 -36.07
C SER A 645 -18.67 -13.68 -36.35
N GLN A 646 -18.63 -12.36 -36.18
CA GLN A 646 -17.42 -11.53 -36.31
C GLN A 646 -16.78 -11.22 -34.94
N ALA A 647 -17.44 -11.59 -33.84
CA ALA A 647 -16.93 -11.49 -32.47
C ALA A 647 -16.27 -12.79 -32.01
N SER A 648 -15.79 -12.84 -30.75
CA SER A 648 -15.34 -14.10 -30.12
C SER A 648 -16.54 -14.91 -29.66
N ALA A 649 -16.53 -16.23 -29.91
CA ALA A 649 -17.57 -17.16 -29.46
C ALA A 649 -17.74 -17.15 -27.93
N GLU A 650 -16.67 -16.91 -27.18
CA GLU A 650 -16.66 -16.85 -25.71
C GLU A 650 -17.54 -15.73 -25.14
N LEU A 651 -17.85 -14.71 -25.93
CA LEU A 651 -18.69 -13.58 -25.52
C LEU A 651 -20.19 -13.86 -25.72
N ILE A 652 -20.55 -14.98 -26.36
CA ILE A 652 -21.93 -15.35 -26.66
C ILE A 652 -22.47 -16.20 -25.51
N GLY A 653 -23.13 -15.55 -24.54
CA GLY A 653 -23.88 -16.22 -23.49
C GLY A 653 -25.21 -16.85 -23.96
N TYR A 654 -25.75 -17.74 -23.12
CA TYR A 654 -27.03 -18.43 -23.36
C TYR A 654 -28.22 -17.49 -23.61
N HIS A 655 -28.30 -16.35 -22.89
CA HIS A 655 -29.37 -15.38 -23.09
C HIS A 655 -29.41 -14.81 -24.53
N HIS A 656 -28.25 -14.58 -25.15
CA HIS A 656 -28.20 -14.13 -26.55
C HIS A 656 -28.75 -15.20 -27.51
N VAL A 657 -28.46 -16.48 -27.24
CA VAL A 657 -28.96 -17.62 -28.01
C VAL A 657 -30.48 -17.71 -27.89
N SER A 658 -30.99 -17.65 -26.67
CA SER A 658 -32.43 -17.72 -26.38
C SER A 658 -33.21 -16.57 -27.05
N GLN A 659 -32.79 -15.32 -26.85
CA GLN A 659 -33.45 -14.15 -27.46
C GLN A 659 -33.40 -14.19 -29.00
N THR A 660 -32.28 -14.61 -29.58
CA THR A 660 -32.14 -14.75 -31.04
C THR A 660 -33.03 -15.87 -31.58
N ALA A 661 -33.13 -17.00 -30.87
CA ALA A 661 -34.02 -18.11 -31.23
C ALA A 661 -35.50 -17.69 -31.20
N THR A 662 -35.92 -16.98 -30.15
CA THR A 662 -37.27 -16.42 -30.04
C THR A 662 -37.56 -15.42 -31.17
N ALA A 663 -36.62 -14.52 -31.49
CA ALA A 663 -36.80 -13.55 -32.58
C ALA A 663 -36.87 -14.20 -33.98
N LEU A 664 -36.20 -15.34 -34.19
CA LEU A 664 -36.24 -16.11 -35.44
C LEU A 664 -37.38 -17.12 -35.51
N SER A 665 -38.05 -17.39 -34.38
CA SER A 665 -39.02 -18.49 -34.22
C SER A 665 -38.38 -19.88 -34.49
N LEU A 666 -37.17 -20.07 -34.00
CA LEU A 666 -36.41 -21.33 -34.05
C LEU A 666 -36.19 -21.89 -32.64
N THR A 667 -35.76 -23.14 -32.53
CA THR A 667 -35.33 -23.67 -31.22
C THR A 667 -33.93 -23.19 -30.86
N GLU A 668 -33.65 -23.06 -29.57
CA GLU A 668 -32.35 -22.62 -29.04
C GLU A 668 -31.20 -23.47 -29.56
N VAL A 669 -31.41 -24.79 -29.71
CA VAL A 669 -30.44 -25.76 -30.24
C VAL A 669 -29.96 -25.39 -31.65
N HIS A 670 -30.84 -24.90 -32.54
CA HIS A 670 -30.44 -24.50 -33.89
C HIS A 670 -29.55 -23.26 -33.86
N VAL A 671 -29.85 -22.30 -32.98
CA VAL A 671 -29.07 -21.06 -32.85
C VAL A 671 -27.75 -21.31 -32.13
N GLU A 672 -27.74 -22.15 -31.11
CA GLU A 672 -26.55 -22.58 -30.39
C GLU A 672 -25.57 -23.31 -31.30
N ASN A 673 -26.08 -24.27 -32.08
CA ASN A 673 -25.28 -24.99 -33.07
C ASN A 673 -24.70 -24.05 -34.14
N ALA A 674 -25.42 -23.01 -34.54
CA ALA A 674 -24.93 -22.04 -35.52
C ALA A 674 -23.90 -21.05 -34.94
N LEU A 675 -24.15 -20.51 -33.74
CA LEU A 675 -23.35 -19.42 -33.14
C LEU A 675 -22.15 -19.91 -32.32
N LEU A 676 -22.23 -21.11 -31.71
CA LEU A 676 -21.17 -21.68 -30.88
C LEU A 676 -20.46 -22.82 -31.62
N ALA A 677 -21.16 -23.91 -31.95
CA ALA A 677 -20.54 -25.10 -32.56
C ALA A 677 -20.06 -24.84 -34.01
N GLY A 678 -20.86 -24.12 -34.79
CA GLY A 678 -20.61 -23.74 -36.18
C GLY A 678 -19.95 -22.37 -36.35
N HIS A 679 -19.45 -21.76 -35.28
CA HIS A 679 -18.97 -20.37 -35.27
C HIS A 679 -17.93 -20.08 -36.36
N ALA A 680 -16.96 -20.97 -36.55
CA ALA A 680 -15.91 -20.81 -37.55
C ALA A 680 -16.47 -20.81 -38.99
N THR A 681 -17.45 -21.68 -39.27
CA THR A 681 -18.13 -21.79 -40.56
C THR A 681 -18.98 -20.55 -40.84
N LEU A 682 -19.72 -20.07 -39.84
CA LEU A 682 -20.53 -18.86 -39.94
C LEU A 682 -19.65 -17.61 -40.13
N ARG A 683 -18.52 -17.54 -39.43
CA ARG A 683 -17.51 -16.49 -39.60
C ARG A 683 -16.93 -16.50 -41.02
N TYR A 684 -16.60 -17.67 -41.56
CA TYR A 684 -16.12 -17.81 -42.93
C TYR A 684 -17.17 -17.37 -43.96
N ALA A 685 -18.43 -17.79 -43.79
CA ALA A 685 -19.54 -17.41 -44.67
C ALA A 685 -19.80 -15.89 -44.66
N THR A 686 -19.75 -15.26 -43.47
CA THR A 686 -19.99 -13.82 -43.34
C THR A 686 -18.85 -12.97 -43.90
N LEU A 687 -17.60 -13.40 -43.72
CA LEU A 687 -16.44 -12.72 -44.30
C LEU A 687 -16.32 -12.91 -45.82
N SER A 688 -16.74 -14.07 -46.36
CA SER A 688 -16.72 -14.35 -47.80
C SER A 688 -17.79 -13.56 -48.57
N GLN A 689 -18.98 -13.37 -48.01
CA GLN A 689 -20.00 -12.49 -48.58
C GLN A 689 -19.51 -11.03 -48.74
N ARG A 690 -18.68 -10.54 -47.80
CA ARG A 690 -18.10 -9.17 -47.85
C ARG A 690 -17.08 -9.01 -48.98
N LYS A 691 -16.36 -10.08 -49.35
CA LYS A 691 -15.44 -10.10 -50.51
C LYS A 691 -16.15 -10.34 -51.85
N GLY A 692 -17.40 -10.83 -51.82
CA GLY A 692 -18.20 -11.20 -53.00
C GLY A 692 -18.83 -10.04 -53.78
N ASN A 693 -18.86 -8.81 -53.25
CA ASN A 693 -19.38 -7.65 -53.99
C ASN A 693 -18.47 -7.18 -55.16
N GLY A 694 -17.34 -7.86 -55.41
CA GLY A 694 -16.46 -7.59 -56.56
C GLY A 694 -16.62 -8.55 -57.75
N LYS A 695 -17.37 -9.65 -57.64
CA LYS A 695 -17.67 -10.55 -58.76
C LYS A 695 -18.72 -11.56 -58.30
N ALA A 696 -19.88 -11.55 -58.97
CA ALA A 696 -20.92 -12.55 -58.83
C ALA A 696 -20.34 -13.94 -59.10
N ALA A 697 -20.03 -14.69 -58.04
CA ALA A 697 -19.77 -16.11 -58.10
C ALA A 697 -20.93 -16.81 -57.38
N LYS A 698 -21.70 -17.57 -58.16
CA LYS A 698 -22.69 -18.54 -57.68
C LYS A 698 -22.07 -19.39 -56.57
N ILE A 699 -22.42 -19.11 -55.32
CA ILE A 699 -22.34 -20.09 -54.24
C ILE A 699 -23.78 -20.32 -53.78
N ARG A 700 -24.27 -21.50 -54.15
CA ARG A 700 -25.55 -22.06 -53.71
C ARG A 700 -25.64 -21.98 -52.18
N SER A 701 -26.75 -21.38 -51.73
CA SER A 701 -27.50 -21.73 -50.52
C SER A 701 -26.71 -22.23 -49.30
N GLY A 702 -26.11 -21.30 -48.54
CA GLY A 702 -25.86 -21.51 -47.10
C GLY A 702 -27.15 -21.53 -46.25
N LEU A 703 -28.32 -21.36 -46.89
CA LEU A 703 -29.65 -21.35 -46.27
C LEU A 703 -30.31 -22.74 -46.19
N GLU A 704 -29.77 -23.76 -46.88
CA GLU A 704 -30.31 -25.14 -46.82
C GLU A 704 -29.73 -25.96 -45.65
N ALA A 705 -28.71 -25.45 -44.95
CA ALA A 705 -28.15 -26.11 -43.76
C ALA A 705 -28.90 -25.77 -42.45
N LEU A 706 -29.95 -24.94 -42.52
CA LEU A 706 -30.81 -24.58 -41.39
C LEU A 706 -32.09 -25.44 -41.31
N VAL A 707 -32.24 -26.40 -42.22
CA VAL A 707 -33.29 -27.42 -42.18
C VAL A 707 -32.61 -28.78 -42.02
N TRP A 708 -31.98 -29.03 -40.87
CA TRP A 708 -31.74 -30.36 -40.28
C TRP A 708 -31.46 -30.20 -38.79
#